data_AF-A0A6P6MGD0-F1
#
_entry.id   AF-A0A6P6MGD0-F1
#
_cell.length_a   1.000
_cell.length_b   1.000
_cell.length_c   1.000
_cell.angle_alpha   90.00
_cell.angle_beta   90.00
_cell.angle_gamma   90.00
#
_symmetry.space_group_name_H-M   'P 1'
#
loop_
_entity.id
_entity.type
_entity.pdbx_description
1 polymer ?
#
loop_
_entity_poly.entity_id
_entity_poly.type
_entity_poly.pdbx_seq_one_letter_code
_entity_poly.pdbx_strand_id
1 'polypeptide(L)'
;MSDRTMARQVLLFIWFLSLSSALGQVSYSIPEEMAKGSLVGNIAQDLGLDLKRLNSGKARIYTGDSAEYIELNKERGVLLIKERIDREALCGQTTPCALHLQITLENPMQFYSVTVEVLDVNDNAPVFAVKEIKFDISESSLTGAKFVLERAVDDDVGLNGVQSYSLQPVDHFVLKTQDMPDGTKNVEMILQKPLDREKQEHFSLLLTAVDGGDPQMSGIIPITITVEDANDNAPVCFLPVYKTTVAENSPKGTILTTVQASDADQGQNGRVEYFIHKSPGSTINLFEIDRHEGVLRLSGEADYERVKYFQIDVQARDPGRHSDTCKVIVDVTDVNDNKPIINIMSKPSALSEDLKSGTVVTMLNVQDSDSGENGKVQCSINDKIPFTLTSTTTNFFSLVTDGDLDRERESEYNISVTCADEGVPSLSSSVTLSLKISDVNDNAPVFDKSSYEASVQENNTPGLSIFTVRARDADFNQNARVSYILEDSSVNGVPVSSLVSVSADSGVIHAVRSFDYEQIKDFQFRVKAQDGGSPPLSSNVSVKIMIQDQNDNAPQVLYPVQSGASVVAEIVPRSADVGYLVTKVVAVDVDSGQNAWLSYKLQKATDRALFEVGLQNGEIRTVRQVTDKDAVKQRLTVVVEDNGQPSRSATVNVNVAVADSFPEVLSEFTDFTHDKDYNDNLTFYLVLALAVVSFLFIVSIIAILSVKCYRWRRERMFYKSGANLPVIPYYPPLYADVGGTGTLQHVYNYEVCRTTDSRKSDLKYVRPCSESIISLDSSGTQTLTHAQRGKQNFDDCDDQQKPPNADWRFTQNQRPGPSGAAATPEVAVGTGPWPNPPTEAEQLQALMAAANEVSEATNTLGPGTMGLSTRYNPQFTLQHVPDYRQNVYIPGSTATLTSSQQQAQQALPPQQAAIAAAAAQPEPPKAAQTPASKKKPTKKEKK
;
A
#
# COMPACT_ATOMS: atom_id res chain seq x y z
N MET A 1 13.38 82.37 138.98
CA MET A 1 13.68 82.73 140.38
C MET A 1 13.74 81.43 141.20
N SER A 2 14.73 81.21 142.05
CA SER A 2 15.92 82.06 142.23
C SER A 2 17.15 81.29 142.73
N ASP A 3 18.29 81.97 142.60
CA ASP A 3 19.55 81.80 143.31
C ASP A 3 20.53 80.70 142.87
N ARG A 4 21.80 81.00 143.17
CA ARG A 4 23.02 80.16 143.07
C ARG A 4 23.53 79.86 141.66
N THR A 5 24.56 80.55 141.16
CA THR A 5 25.94 80.69 141.71
C THR A 5 26.72 79.38 141.89
N MET A 6 26.49 78.40 141.01
CA MET A 6 27.51 77.38 140.66
C MET A 6 27.97 77.46 139.18
N ALA A 7 27.51 78.48 138.44
CA ALA A 7 28.11 78.85 137.16
C ALA A 7 29.53 79.43 137.35
N ARG A 8 30.31 79.45 136.26
CA ARG A 8 31.60 80.15 136.08
C ARG A 8 32.89 79.62 136.72
N GLN A 9 32.91 78.65 137.64
CA GLN A 9 34.20 78.20 138.25
C GLN A 9 34.68 76.78 137.93
N VAL A 10 33.82 75.81 137.60
CA VAL A 10 34.28 74.41 137.37
C VAL A 10 34.66 74.15 135.91
N LEU A 11 33.86 74.62 134.94
CA LEU A 11 34.12 74.42 133.50
C LEU A 11 35.35 75.19 132.99
N LEU A 12 35.70 76.31 133.64
CA LEU A 12 36.89 77.10 133.31
C LEU A 12 38.21 76.38 133.66
N PHE A 13 38.16 75.36 134.53
CA PHE A 13 39.34 74.59 134.94
C PHE A 13 39.68 73.45 133.95
N ILE A 14 38.67 72.95 133.21
CA ILE A 14 38.85 71.88 132.20
C ILE A 14 39.44 72.46 130.90
N TRP A 15 39.15 73.72 130.58
CA TRP A 15 39.63 74.38 129.36
C TRP A 15 41.13 74.77 129.38
N PHE A 16 41.79 74.65 130.54
CA PHE A 16 43.20 75.02 130.74
C PHE A 16 44.19 73.83 130.75
N LEU A 17 43.71 72.59 130.58
CA LEU A 17 44.52 71.36 130.74
C LEU A 17 44.62 70.48 129.48
N SER A 18 44.16 70.96 128.32
CA SER A 18 44.19 70.25 127.03
C SER A 18 45.15 70.83 125.98
N LEU A 19 46.09 71.70 126.39
CA LEU A 19 46.98 72.48 125.50
C LEU A 19 48.40 71.91 125.37
N SER A 20 48.50 70.61 125.05
CA SER A 20 49.67 69.96 124.43
C SER A 20 49.25 68.55 123.99
N SER A 21 49.56 68.03 122.81
CA SER A 21 50.55 68.46 121.80
C SER A 21 50.00 68.32 120.37
N ALA A 22 50.51 69.11 119.43
CA ALA A 22 50.26 68.95 118.01
C ALA A 22 51.51 68.38 117.32
N LEU A 23 51.34 67.29 116.58
CA LEU A 23 52.35 66.76 115.66
C LEU A 23 52.18 67.48 114.31
N GLY A 24 53.20 68.25 113.91
CA GLY A 24 53.18 68.98 112.64
C GLY A 24 53.46 68.05 111.45
N GLN A 25 52.44 67.79 110.65
CA GLN A 25 52.55 67.21 109.32
C GLN A 25 52.03 68.23 108.30
N VAL A 26 52.72 68.36 107.16
CA VAL A 26 52.33 69.26 106.07
C VAL A 26 52.22 68.47 104.77
N SER A 27 51.23 68.81 103.96
CA SER A 27 51.04 68.28 102.61
C SER A 27 51.04 69.43 101.62
N TYR A 28 51.88 69.32 100.58
CA TYR A 28 51.82 70.19 99.40
C TYR A 28 51.35 69.38 98.21
N SER A 29 50.71 70.02 97.24
CA SER A 29 50.48 69.46 95.91
C SER A 29 51.15 70.35 94.87
N ILE A 30 51.81 69.74 93.90
CA ILE A 30 52.48 70.41 92.79
C ILE A 30 52.09 69.72 91.49
N PRO A 31 51.90 70.45 90.37
CA PRO A 31 51.95 69.81 89.07
C PRO A 31 53.34 69.20 88.86
N GLU A 32 53.39 68.17 88.05
CA GLU A 32 54.65 67.62 87.57
C GLU A 32 55.34 68.50 86.52
N GLU A 33 56.48 68.03 86.03
CA GLU A 33 57.29 68.57 84.94
C GLU A 33 57.76 70.04 85.10
N MET A 34 57.51 70.62 86.28
CA MET A 34 57.93 71.94 86.72
C MET A 34 59.44 72.16 86.61
N ALA A 35 59.82 73.38 86.23
CA ALA A 35 61.22 73.75 86.06
C ALA A 35 62.03 73.64 87.37
N LYS A 36 63.28 73.17 87.25
CA LYS A 36 64.25 73.13 88.36
C LYS A 36 64.40 74.53 89.00
N GLY A 37 64.33 74.58 90.33
CA GLY A 37 64.30 75.80 91.14
C GLY A 37 62.89 76.33 91.46
N SER A 38 61.81 75.69 90.96
CA SER A 38 60.43 76.08 91.28
C SER A 38 60.09 75.90 92.77
N LEU A 39 59.17 76.71 93.27
CA LEU A 39 58.72 76.71 94.67
C LEU A 39 57.65 75.63 94.92
N VAL A 40 57.92 74.71 95.85
CA VAL A 40 56.96 73.69 96.32
C VAL A 40 56.11 74.22 97.48
N GLY A 41 56.72 74.91 98.45
CA GLY A 41 56.01 75.39 99.64
C GLY A 41 56.90 76.11 100.66
N ASN A 42 56.29 76.83 101.62
CA ASN A 42 57.00 77.64 102.62
C ASN A 42 57.02 76.95 103.99
N ILE A 43 57.83 75.90 104.10
CA ILE A 43 57.85 75.04 105.28
C ILE A 43 58.24 75.75 106.58
N ALA A 44 58.97 76.88 106.52
CA ALA A 44 59.22 77.73 107.68
C ALA A 44 57.92 78.36 108.22
N GLN A 45 57.09 78.89 107.34
CA GLN A 45 55.81 79.49 107.71
C GLN A 45 54.81 78.41 108.15
N ASP A 46 54.71 77.32 107.39
CA ASP A 46 53.65 76.32 107.56
C ASP A 46 53.88 75.39 108.78
N LEU A 47 55.14 75.19 109.20
CA LEU A 47 55.48 74.52 110.47
C LEU A 47 55.69 75.49 111.65
N GLY A 48 55.58 76.80 111.45
CA GLY A 48 55.86 77.81 112.48
C GLY A 48 57.32 77.83 112.95
N LEU A 49 58.27 77.54 112.05
CA LEU A 49 59.70 77.47 112.32
C LEU A 49 60.42 78.77 111.90
N ASP A 50 61.01 79.46 112.87
CA ASP A 50 61.90 80.61 112.60
C ASP A 50 63.02 80.26 111.60
N LEU A 51 63.32 81.17 110.67
CA LEU A 51 64.46 81.02 109.74
C LEU A 51 65.81 80.85 110.48
N LYS A 52 65.93 81.43 111.69
CA LYS A 52 67.07 81.21 112.59
C LYS A 52 67.11 79.79 113.17
N ARG A 53 65.96 79.16 113.39
CA ARG A 53 65.84 77.78 113.90
C ARG A 53 66.24 76.75 112.85
N LEU A 54 65.85 76.94 111.58
CA LEU A 54 66.25 76.05 110.47
C LEU A 54 67.78 76.00 110.30
N ASN A 55 68.45 77.16 110.35
CA ASN A 55 69.91 77.23 110.21
C ASN A 55 70.66 76.75 111.46
N SER A 56 70.26 77.17 112.66
CA SER A 56 70.90 76.73 113.92
C SER A 56 70.70 75.23 114.20
N GLY A 57 69.54 74.67 113.84
CA GLY A 57 69.22 73.25 113.92
C GLY A 57 69.70 72.42 112.73
N LYS A 58 70.53 72.97 111.83
CA LYS A 58 71.06 72.31 110.61
C LYS A 58 70.00 71.53 109.80
N ALA A 59 68.81 72.10 109.59
CA ALA A 59 67.69 71.41 108.96
C ALA A 59 68.10 70.70 107.64
N ARG A 60 67.71 69.44 107.48
CA ARG A 60 67.96 68.62 106.27
C ARG A 60 66.74 67.79 105.94
N ILE A 61 66.54 67.52 104.65
CA ILE A 61 65.59 66.50 104.18
C ILE A 61 66.28 65.12 104.33
N TYR A 62 65.48 64.11 104.59
CA TYR A 62 65.78 62.70 104.43
C TYR A 62 64.65 62.07 103.61
N THR A 63 65.00 61.40 102.51
CA THR A 63 64.09 60.55 101.72
C THR A 63 64.44 59.08 101.98
N GLY A 64 63.45 58.19 101.92
CA GLY A 64 63.71 56.75 102.01
C GLY A 64 64.42 56.23 100.77
N ASP A 65 63.97 56.70 99.61
CA ASP A 65 64.42 56.26 98.29
C ASP A 65 65.35 57.30 97.62
N SER A 66 66.19 56.81 96.72
CA SER A 66 67.48 57.41 96.35
C SER A 66 67.43 58.54 95.30
N ALA A 67 66.32 59.27 95.21
CA ALA A 67 66.15 60.37 94.27
C ALA A 67 65.71 61.65 95.00
N GLU A 68 66.64 62.60 95.15
CA GLU A 68 66.42 63.88 95.85
C GLU A 68 65.72 64.90 94.94
N TYR A 69 64.47 64.65 94.54
CA TYR A 69 63.69 65.57 93.68
C TYR A 69 63.46 66.97 94.30
N ILE A 70 63.49 67.08 95.63
CA ILE A 70 63.12 68.28 96.38
C ILE A 70 64.24 68.66 97.37
N GLU A 71 64.61 69.94 97.37
CA GLU A 71 65.65 70.54 98.21
C GLU A 71 65.08 71.56 99.20
N LEU A 72 65.65 71.64 100.41
CA LEU A 72 65.29 72.62 101.43
C LEU A 72 66.23 73.83 101.40
N ASN A 73 65.75 74.97 100.90
CA ASN A 73 66.46 76.24 100.99
C ASN A 73 66.37 76.78 102.42
N LYS A 74 67.47 76.64 103.17
CA LYS A 74 67.54 76.93 104.62
C LYS A 74 67.54 78.43 104.95
N GLU A 75 67.96 79.28 104.02
CA GLU A 75 67.98 80.74 104.19
C GLU A 75 66.59 81.34 104.07
N ARG A 76 65.82 80.86 103.08
CA ARG A 76 64.46 81.34 102.77
C ARG A 76 63.35 80.55 103.46
N GLY A 77 63.64 79.35 103.96
CA GLY A 77 62.67 78.49 104.64
C GLY A 77 61.70 77.76 103.72
N VAL A 78 62.07 77.55 102.46
CA VAL A 78 61.19 77.02 101.41
C VAL A 78 61.71 75.70 100.83
N LEU A 79 60.79 74.86 100.37
CA LEU A 79 61.09 73.69 99.55
C LEU A 79 61.12 74.08 98.08
N LEU A 80 62.16 73.65 97.36
CA LEU A 80 62.39 73.91 95.94
C LEU A 80 62.56 72.60 95.16
N ILE A 81 62.15 72.58 93.89
CA ILE A 81 62.36 71.45 92.99
C ILE A 81 63.83 71.41 92.54
N LYS A 82 64.50 70.28 92.72
CA LYS A 82 65.92 70.07 92.41
C LYS A 82 66.13 69.31 91.09
N GLU A 83 65.29 68.32 90.82
CA GLU A 83 65.25 67.55 89.57
C GLU A 83 63.85 67.68 88.95
N ARG A 84 63.71 67.58 87.62
CA ARG A 84 62.38 67.60 86.98
C ARG A 84 61.64 66.32 87.42
N ILE A 85 60.37 66.46 87.80
CA ILE A 85 59.55 65.37 88.33
C ILE A 85 58.66 64.91 87.17
N ASP A 86 58.87 63.66 86.76
CA ASP A 86 58.16 62.91 85.73
C ASP A 86 57.37 61.84 86.50
N ARG A 87 56.04 61.91 86.46
CA ARG A 87 55.13 61.11 87.30
C ARG A 87 54.96 59.71 86.72
N GLU A 88 55.05 59.55 85.40
CA GLU A 88 54.90 58.30 84.67
C GLU A 88 56.07 57.36 84.97
N ALA A 89 57.31 57.87 84.99
CA ALA A 89 58.48 57.12 85.38
C ALA A 89 58.56 56.83 86.90
N LEU A 90 57.88 57.63 87.73
CA LEU A 90 57.86 57.47 89.19
C LEU A 90 56.76 56.54 89.72
N CYS A 91 55.54 56.74 89.23
CA CYS A 91 54.32 56.14 89.72
C CYS A 91 53.56 55.37 88.62
N GLY A 92 53.85 55.63 87.33
CA GLY A 92 53.08 55.11 86.21
C GLY A 92 51.60 55.38 86.38
N GLN A 93 50.77 54.37 86.18
CA GLN A 93 49.31 54.46 86.33
C GLN A 93 48.82 54.42 87.81
N THR A 94 49.68 54.57 88.82
CA THR A 94 49.26 54.54 90.24
C THR A 94 48.88 55.91 90.78
N THR A 95 47.75 55.97 91.50
CA THR A 95 47.19 57.20 92.10
C THR A 95 46.77 56.96 93.56
N PRO A 96 46.95 57.95 94.47
CA PRO A 96 47.68 59.20 94.28
C PRO A 96 49.21 58.98 94.25
N CYS A 97 49.91 59.74 93.41
CA CYS A 97 51.38 59.75 93.36
C CYS A 97 51.92 60.73 94.40
N ALA A 98 52.72 60.26 95.36
CA ALA A 98 53.13 61.07 96.51
C ALA A 98 54.58 60.81 96.96
N LEU A 99 55.39 61.86 96.98
CA LEU A 99 56.75 61.85 97.51
C LEU A 99 56.72 62.06 99.03
N HIS A 100 57.22 61.08 99.79
CA HIS A 100 57.29 61.15 101.25
C HIS A 100 58.68 61.61 101.73
N LEU A 101 58.73 62.79 102.35
CA LEU A 101 59.93 63.45 102.83
C LEU A 101 59.90 63.55 104.37
N GLN A 102 61.07 63.49 105.02
CA GLN A 102 61.20 63.83 106.44
C GLN A 102 62.22 64.94 106.64
N ILE A 103 61.83 66.03 107.30
CA ILE A 103 62.72 67.15 107.63
C ILE A 103 63.21 66.97 109.07
N THR A 104 64.52 66.79 109.22
CA THR A 104 65.17 66.57 110.52
C THR A 104 65.88 67.84 110.99
N LEU A 105 65.62 68.28 112.22
CA LEU A 105 66.35 69.35 112.90
C LEU A 105 67.13 68.79 114.09
N GLU A 106 68.30 69.34 114.37
CA GLU A 106 69.15 69.01 115.52
C GLU A 106 68.93 69.97 116.71
N ASN A 107 69.24 69.49 117.93
CA ASN A 107 69.36 70.26 119.18
C ASN A 107 68.23 71.29 119.48
N PRO A 108 67.08 70.87 120.06
CA PRO A 108 66.65 69.49 120.29
C PRO A 108 66.35 68.78 118.96
N MET A 109 66.43 67.44 118.95
CA MET A 109 66.08 66.67 117.76
C MET A 109 64.57 66.66 117.52
N GLN A 110 64.16 67.03 116.31
CA GLN A 110 62.77 67.09 115.87
C GLN A 110 62.66 66.58 114.43
N PHE A 111 61.56 65.89 114.13
CA PHE A 111 61.26 65.31 112.82
C PHE A 111 59.89 65.82 112.37
N TYR A 112 59.80 66.27 111.12
CA TYR A 112 58.55 66.72 110.51
C TYR A 112 58.32 65.95 109.21
N SER A 113 57.19 65.26 109.11
CA SER A 113 56.80 64.55 107.88
C SER A 113 56.19 65.55 106.90
N VAL A 114 56.69 65.56 105.67
CA VAL A 114 56.13 66.32 104.56
C VAL A 114 55.79 65.37 103.44
N THR A 115 54.52 65.37 103.01
CA THR A 115 54.10 64.67 101.79
C THR A 115 53.99 65.69 100.67
N VAL A 116 54.52 65.39 99.50
CA VAL A 116 54.32 66.19 98.29
C VAL A 116 53.60 65.33 97.25
N GLU A 117 52.33 65.64 97.06
CA GLU A 117 51.48 65.00 96.05
C GLU A 117 51.82 65.57 94.67
N VAL A 118 52.07 64.68 93.72
CA VAL A 118 52.39 65.03 92.33
C VAL A 118 51.11 64.94 91.53
N LEU A 119 50.66 66.09 91.02
CA LEU A 119 49.47 66.22 90.18
C LEU A 119 49.86 66.02 88.72
N ASP A 120 49.10 65.12 88.09
CA ASP A 120 49.17 64.71 86.70
C ASP A 120 48.94 65.89 85.72
N VAL A 121 49.73 65.94 84.64
CA VAL A 121 49.68 66.97 83.59
C VAL A 121 49.57 66.30 82.23
N ASN A 122 48.67 66.79 81.35
CA ASN A 122 48.41 66.21 80.03
C ASN A 122 49.56 66.50 79.05
N ASP A 123 50.68 65.79 79.16
CA ASP A 123 51.87 65.95 78.32
C ASP A 123 52.21 64.72 77.45
N ASN A 124 51.56 63.58 77.71
CA ASN A 124 51.46 62.47 76.77
C ASN A 124 50.21 62.61 75.87
N ALA A 125 49.96 61.60 75.04
CA ALA A 125 48.83 61.57 74.12
C ALA A 125 48.41 60.12 73.82
N PRO A 126 47.14 59.86 73.47
CA PRO A 126 46.68 58.51 73.13
C PRO A 126 47.47 57.90 71.95
N VAL A 127 48.09 56.74 72.15
CA VAL A 127 48.84 55.99 71.12
C VAL A 127 48.26 54.58 70.93
N PHE A 128 48.09 54.16 69.67
CA PHE A 128 47.76 52.78 69.32
C PHE A 128 49.03 51.94 69.11
N ALA A 129 49.00 50.68 69.55
CA ALA A 129 50.16 49.78 69.45
C ALA A 129 50.50 49.36 68.00
N VAL A 130 49.48 49.30 67.13
CA VAL A 130 49.61 48.99 65.70
C VAL A 130 49.44 50.24 64.82
N LYS A 131 49.85 50.17 63.55
CA LYS A 131 49.84 51.32 62.61
C LYS A 131 48.63 51.36 61.69
N GLU A 132 47.95 50.23 61.53
CA GLU A 132 46.73 50.02 60.78
C GLU A 132 46.02 48.83 61.42
N ILE A 133 44.69 48.82 61.39
CA ILE A 133 43.89 47.64 61.75
C ILE A 133 43.29 47.08 60.46
N LYS A 134 43.33 45.77 60.28
CA LYS A 134 42.73 45.06 59.14
C LYS A 134 41.68 44.09 59.61
N PHE A 135 40.51 44.15 58.99
CA PHE A 135 39.46 43.15 59.13
C PHE A 135 39.05 42.64 57.76
N ASP A 136 38.98 41.33 57.63
CA ASP A 136 38.29 40.67 56.53
C ASP A 136 36.91 40.25 57.10
N ILE A 137 35.83 40.74 56.51
CA ILE A 137 34.46 40.61 57.05
C ILE A 137 33.54 40.12 55.94
N SER A 138 33.00 38.90 56.07
CA SER A 138 32.00 38.42 55.12
C SER A 138 30.74 39.28 55.12
N GLU A 139 30.19 39.58 53.94
CA GLU A 139 28.95 40.35 53.81
C GLU A 139 27.72 39.68 54.40
N SER A 140 27.75 38.35 54.50
CA SER A 140 26.77 37.54 55.25
C SER A 140 26.72 37.86 56.76
N SER A 141 27.61 38.73 57.27
CA SER A 141 27.62 39.21 58.65
C SER A 141 26.33 39.93 59.03
N LEU A 142 25.59 39.34 59.98
CA LEU A 142 24.35 39.91 60.49
C LEU A 142 24.57 41.28 61.15
N THR A 143 23.64 42.22 60.92
CA THR A 143 23.62 43.51 61.62
C THR A 143 23.53 43.29 63.13
N GLY A 144 24.37 44.01 63.88
CA GLY A 144 24.64 43.77 65.30
C GLY A 144 25.92 42.95 65.56
N ALA A 145 26.59 42.43 64.53
CA ALA A 145 27.92 41.83 64.65
C ALA A 145 28.93 42.82 65.26
N LYS A 146 29.80 42.29 66.14
CA LYS A 146 30.78 43.04 66.94
C LYS A 146 32.19 42.66 66.52
N PHE A 147 33.04 43.67 66.30
CA PHE A 147 34.46 43.51 66.03
C PHE A 147 35.24 44.26 67.12
N VAL A 148 36.09 43.55 67.86
CA VAL A 148 36.86 44.15 68.96
C VAL A 148 38.01 44.95 68.37
N LEU A 149 38.18 46.19 68.83
CA LEU A 149 39.26 47.08 68.42
C LEU A 149 40.34 47.14 69.50
N GLU A 150 41.59 47.34 69.09
CA GLU A 150 42.64 47.72 70.02
C GLU A 150 42.34 49.09 70.63
N ARG A 151 42.51 49.20 71.95
CA ARG A 151 42.46 50.48 72.65
C ARG A 151 43.72 51.30 72.35
N ALA A 152 43.60 52.62 72.38
CA ALA A 152 44.76 53.45 72.61
C ALA A 152 45.23 53.27 74.06
N VAL A 153 46.54 53.35 74.26
CA VAL A 153 47.20 53.48 75.56
C VAL A 153 47.63 54.93 75.70
N ASP A 154 47.58 55.43 76.92
CA ASP A 154 47.93 56.79 77.29
C ASP A 154 48.50 56.69 78.70
N ASP A 155 49.66 57.32 78.94
CA ASP A 155 50.43 57.09 80.17
C ASP A 155 50.01 58.04 81.32
N ASP A 156 49.28 59.10 80.96
CA ASP A 156 48.60 60.05 81.87
C ASP A 156 47.39 59.42 82.58
N VAL A 157 46.93 59.99 83.70
CA VAL A 157 45.87 59.39 84.55
C VAL A 157 44.62 60.26 84.75
N GLY A 158 43.53 59.61 85.18
CA GLY A 158 42.32 60.29 85.66
C GLY A 158 41.51 60.96 84.54
N LEU A 159 41.69 62.27 84.37
CA LEU A 159 41.05 63.06 83.30
C LEU A 159 41.92 63.16 82.04
N ASN A 160 43.24 63.12 82.18
CA ASN A 160 44.17 63.30 81.08
C ASN A 160 44.32 61.99 80.27
N GLY A 161 44.29 60.81 80.90
CA GLY A 161 44.19 59.55 80.15
C GLY A 161 42.90 59.42 79.31
N VAL A 162 42.92 58.58 78.25
CA VAL A 162 41.89 58.46 77.19
C VAL A 162 40.43 58.55 77.65
N GLN A 163 39.76 59.65 77.32
CA GLN A 163 38.36 59.85 77.66
C GLN A 163 37.38 59.31 76.62
N SER A 164 37.65 59.52 75.32
CA SER A 164 36.69 59.19 74.27
C SER A 164 37.33 58.53 73.04
N TYR A 165 36.50 57.80 72.30
CA TYR A 165 36.85 57.25 71.00
C TYR A 165 35.76 57.65 69.99
N SER A 166 36.17 57.93 68.76
CA SER A 166 35.28 58.23 67.64
C SER A 166 35.72 57.47 66.39
N LEU A 167 34.76 57.12 65.54
CA LEU A 167 34.97 56.36 64.30
C LEU A 167 34.35 57.16 63.14
N GLN A 168 35.05 57.27 62.02
CA GLN A 168 34.56 57.97 60.82
C GLN A 168 34.94 57.21 59.53
N PRO A 169 34.10 57.16 58.48
CA PRO A 169 32.68 57.49 58.48
C PRO A 169 31.84 56.50 59.31
N VAL A 170 30.60 56.88 59.64
CA VAL A 170 29.70 56.12 60.54
C VAL A 170 28.60 55.37 59.76
N ASP A 171 28.79 55.15 58.46
CA ASP A 171 27.71 54.76 57.56
C ASP A 171 27.25 53.32 57.73
N HIS A 172 28.18 52.36 57.75
CA HIS A 172 27.89 50.93 57.94
C HIS A 172 28.25 50.45 59.35
N PHE A 173 29.18 51.14 60.02
CA PHE A 173 29.74 50.78 61.30
C PHE A 173 29.55 51.90 62.33
N VAL A 174 29.10 51.54 63.54
CA VAL A 174 29.00 52.44 64.70
C VAL A 174 29.93 51.95 65.79
N LEU A 175 30.65 52.87 66.42
CA LEU A 175 31.49 52.55 67.57
C LEU A 175 30.66 52.42 68.85
N LYS A 176 30.99 51.43 69.68
CA LYS A 176 30.45 51.28 71.04
C LYS A 176 31.59 51.09 72.02
N THR A 177 31.71 52.01 72.97
CA THR A 177 32.54 51.84 74.16
C THR A 177 31.77 51.10 75.25
N GLN A 178 32.49 50.31 76.05
CA GLN A 178 31.97 49.70 77.27
C GLN A 178 33.02 49.79 78.38
N ASP A 179 32.70 50.53 79.44
CA ASP A 179 33.56 50.64 80.62
C ASP A 179 33.60 49.30 81.37
N MET A 180 34.80 48.82 81.70
CA MET A 180 34.99 47.61 82.50
C MET A 180 35.16 47.98 83.99
N PRO A 181 34.84 47.08 84.94
CA PRO A 181 35.01 47.34 86.38
C PRO A 181 36.47 47.58 86.82
N ASP A 182 37.43 47.34 85.93
CA ASP A 182 38.86 47.61 86.03
C ASP A 182 39.22 49.06 85.60
N GLY A 183 38.22 49.95 85.44
CA GLY A 183 38.37 51.32 84.95
C GLY A 183 38.67 51.44 83.44
N THR A 184 39.26 50.40 82.83
CA THR A 184 39.63 50.43 81.41
C THR A 184 38.43 50.27 80.46
N LYS A 185 38.46 50.97 79.32
CA LYS A 185 37.40 50.94 78.31
C LYS A 185 37.64 49.82 77.30
N ASN A 186 36.61 49.02 77.00
CA ASN A 186 36.59 48.15 75.83
C ASN A 186 35.99 48.93 74.65
N VAL A 187 36.49 48.67 73.43
CA VAL A 187 36.11 49.40 72.22
C VAL A 187 35.65 48.38 71.17
N GLU A 188 34.38 48.44 70.79
CA GLU A 188 33.77 47.54 69.82
C GLU A 188 33.27 48.34 68.61
N MET A 189 33.64 47.93 67.40
CA MET A 189 32.98 48.35 66.17
C MET A 189 31.77 47.45 65.92
N ILE A 190 30.60 48.03 65.66
CA ILE A 190 29.35 47.28 65.46
C ILE A 190 28.78 47.57 64.07
N LEU A 191 28.50 46.50 63.32
CA LEU A 191 27.86 46.58 62.01
C LEU A 191 26.37 46.96 62.16
N GLN A 192 25.95 48.07 61.56
CA GLN A 192 24.58 48.61 61.64
C GLN A 192 23.75 48.38 60.37
N LYS A 193 24.40 48.41 59.21
CA LYS A 193 23.81 48.08 57.90
C LYS A 193 24.51 46.82 57.37
N PRO A 194 23.85 45.97 56.56
CA PRO A 194 24.55 44.89 55.88
C PRO A 194 25.68 45.45 54.99
N LEU A 195 26.71 44.63 54.76
CA LEU A 195 27.71 44.89 53.72
C LEU A 195 27.25 44.25 52.41
N ASP A 196 27.94 44.59 51.33
CA ASP A 196 27.55 44.27 49.95
C ASP A 196 28.78 44.49 49.05
N ARG A 197 29.46 43.40 48.70
CA ARG A 197 30.78 43.41 48.03
C ARG A 197 30.66 43.88 46.58
N GLU A 198 29.58 43.50 45.90
CA GLU A 198 29.25 43.90 44.52
C GLU A 198 29.04 45.42 44.42
N LYS A 199 28.60 46.09 45.50
CA LYS A 199 28.58 47.55 45.60
C LYS A 199 29.89 48.13 46.09
N GLN A 200 30.53 47.54 47.10
CA GLN A 200 31.76 48.06 47.69
C GLN A 200 32.61 47.00 48.42
N GLU A 201 33.59 46.43 47.71
CA GLU A 201 34.57 45.44 48.22
C GLU A 201 35.47 45.95 49.37
N HIS A 202 35.70 47.27 49.48
CA HIS A 202 36.66 47.86 50.42
C HIS A 202 36.10 49.08 51.17
N PHE A 203 36.27 49.12 52.49
CA PHE A 203 36.01 50.30 53.32
C PHE A 203 37.29 50.77 54.02
N SER A 204 37.47 52.09 54.11
CA SER A 204 38.53 52.72 54.91
C SER A 204 37.88 53.60 55.97
N LEU A 205 38.05 53.23 57.23
CA LEU A 205 37.59 53.99 58.39
C LEU A 205 38.78 54.58 59.15
N LEU A 206 38.50 55.53 60.02
CA LEU A 206 39.46 56.23 60.85
C LEU A 206 38.96 56.17 62.30
N LEU A 207 39.74 55.53 63.18
CA LEU A 207 39.50 55.50 64.61
C LEU A 207 40.37 56.55 65.29
N THR A 208 39.74 57.45 66.03
CA THR A 208 40.42 58.52 66.77
C THR A 208 40.13 58.37 68.26
N ALA A 209 41.18 58.24 69.06
CA ALA A 209 41.14 58.32 70.52
C ALA A 209 41.49 59.74 70.97
N VAL A 210 40.80 60.27 71.97
CA VAL A 210 41.00 61.62 72.51
C VAL A 210 41.07 61.55 74.03
N ASP A 211 42.01 62.30 74.60
CA ASP A 211 42.17 62.55 76.04
C ASP A 211 41.04 63.45 76.60
N GLY A 212 41.24 63.96 77.82
CA GLY A 212 40.36 64.92 78.47
C GLY A 212 41.06 66.17 79.01
N GLY A 213 42.35 66.36 78.76
CA GLY A 213 43.12 67.49 79.27
C GLY A 213 42.91 68.82 78.53
N ASP A 214 43.76 69.78 78.85
CA ASP A 214 43.83 71.10 78.20
C ASP A 214 45.31 71.50 78.04
N PRO A 215 45.89 71.48 76.82
CA PRO A 215 45.24 71.21 75.54
C PRO A 215 44.89 69.73 75.32
N GLN A 216 43.81 69.47 74.58
CA GLN A 216 43.46 68.10 74.15
C GLN A 216 44.39 67.59 73.04
N MET A 217 44.86 66.36 73.21
CA MET A 217 45.64 65.59 72.24
C MET A 217 44.83 64.37 71.74
N SER A 218 45.27 63.77 70.63
CA SER A 218 44.54 62.64 70.04
C SER A 218 45.43 61.69 69.24
N GLY A 219 45.13 60.41 69.39
CA GLY A 219 45.69 59.32 68.59
C GLY A 219 44.76 58.96 67.44
N ILE A 220 45.32 58.70 66.25
CA ILE A 220 44.56 58.39 65.05
C ILE A 220 45.13 57.13 64.40
N ILE A 221 44.26 56.17 64.06
CA ILE A 221 44.63 54.94 63.35
C ILE A 221 43.64 54.61 62.20
N PRO A 222 44.12 54.28 60.99
CA PRO A 222 43.27 53.79 59.92
C PRO A 222 42.84 52.33 60.15
N ILE A 223 41.58 52.03 59.83
CA ILE A 223 41.04 50.68 59.74
C ILE A 223 40.71 50.40 58.27
N THR A 224 41.32 49.37 57.70
CA THR A 224 40.97 48.85 56.38
C THR A 224 40.10 47.62 56.54
N ILE A 225 38.95 47.60 55.86
CA ILE A 225 38.02 46.47 55.86
C ILE A 225 37.91 45.93 54.44
N THR A 226 38.28 44.67 54.27
CA THR A 226 37.97 43.87 53.08
C THR A 226 36.62 43.20 53.30
N VAL A 227 35.71 43.28 52.33
CA VAL A 227 34.48 42.47 52.36
C VAL A 227 34.79 41.09 51.79
N GLU A 228 34.58 40.03 52.57
CA GLU A 228 34.74 38.66 52.06
C GLU A 228 33.47 38.20 51.32
N ASP A 229 33.68 37.75 50.09
CA ASP A 229 32.67 37.20 49.19
C ASP A 229 31.86 36.07 49.84
N ALA A 230 30.54 36.28 49.93
CA ALA A 230 29.56 35.24 50.26
C ALA A 230 28.72 34.91 49.02
N ASN A 231 28.39 33.64 48.84
CA ASN A 231 27.50 33.22 47.75
C ASN A 231 26.05 33.59 48.08
N ASP A 232 25.64 34.80 47.72
CA ASP A 232 24.29 35.34 47.92
C ASP A 232 23.58 35.75 46.62
N ASN A 233 24.33 35.96 45.53
CA ASN A 233 23.77 36.04 44.19
C ASN A 233 23.50 34.63 43.63
N ALA A 234 22.71 34.59 42.57
CA ALA A 234 22.42 33.38 41.80
C ALA A 234 22.80 33.61 40.34
N PRO A 235 23.29 32.60 39.62
CA PRO A 235 23.73 32.76 38.23
C PRO A 235 22.52 33.02 37.33
N VAL A 236 22.50 34.15 36.61
CA VAL A 236 21.36 34.60 35.78
C VAL A 236 21.60 34.30 34.31
N CYS A 237 20.63 33.69 33.61
CA CYS A 237 20.73 33.40 32.19
C CYS A 237 20.57 34.66 31.33
N PHE A 238 21.41 34.82 30.30
CA PHE A 238 21.42 36.02 29.44
C PHE A 238 20.14 36.19 28.59
N LEU A 239 19.42 35.09 28.33
CA LEU A 239 18.11 35.05 27.70
C LEU A 239 17.22 34.03 28.43
N PRO A 240 15.92 34.30 28.64
CA PRO A 240 14.99 33.33 29.23
C PRO A 240 14.63 32.21 28.24
N VAL A 241 14.69 32.48 26.93
CA VAL A 241 14.41 31.53 25.85
C VAL A 241 15.44 31.69 24.73
N TYR A 242 16.15 30.61 24.42
CA TYR A 242 16.97 30.44 23.23
C TYR A 242 16.16 29.65 22.18
N LYS A 243 16.35 29.96 20.89
CA LYS A 243 15.77 29.22 19.77
C LYS A 243 16.87 28.80 18.80
N THR A 244 16.77 27.58 18.27
CA THR A 244 17.67 27.06 17.24
C THR A 244 16.97 25.98 16.42
N THR A 245 17.50 25.66 15.24
CA THR A 245 16.98 24.61 14.36
C THR A 245 17.99 23.47 14.18
N VAL A 246 17.50 22.27 13.88
CA VAL A 246 18.35 21.11 13.56
C VAL A 246 17.71 20.27 12.44
N ALA A 247 18.47 19.93 11.40
CA ALA A 247 18.03 18.92 10.43
C ALA A 247 18.07 17.55 11.10
N GLU A 248 17.05 16.71 10.91
CA GLU A 248 16.96 15.45 11.66
C GLU A 248 18.13 14.49 11.43
N ASN A 249 18.59 14.41 10.18
CA ASN A 249 19.76 13.64 9.77
C ASN A 249 21.11 14.27 10.19
N SER A 250 21.12 15.29 11.06
CA SER A 250 22.34 15.92 11.56
C SER A 250 23.21 14.91 12.32
N PRO A 251 24.54 14.88 12.06
CA PRO A 251 25.42 13.93 12.73
C PRO A 251 25.57 14.23 14.22
N LYS A 252 25.76 13.16 15.00
CA LYS A 252 26.07 13.23 16.44
C LYS A 252 27.32 14.07 16.68
N GLY A 253 27.23 14.97 17.66
CA GLY A 253 28.23 16.01 17.96
C GLY A 253 27.92 17.40 17.38
N THR A 254 26.88 17.54 16.54
CA THR A 254 26.43 18.83 15.99
C THR A 254 26.10 19.82 17.11
N ILE A 255 26.66 21.03 17.03
CA ILE A 255 26.43 22.12 17.98
C ILE A 255 25.15 22.87 17.58
N LEU A 256 24.25 23.06 18.55
CA LEU A 256 22.91 23.65 18.33
C LEU A 256 22.85 25.11 18.76
N THR A 257 23.35 25.42 19.95
CA THR A 257 23.45 26.78 20.51
C THR A 257 24.38 26.76 21.73
N THR A 258 24.77 27.94 22.21
CA THR A 258 25.52 28.09 23.46
C THR A 258 24.66 28.87 24.45
N VAL A 259 24.34 28.25 25.59
CA VAL A 259 23.66 28.92 26.69
C VAL A 259 24.69 29.68 27.51
N GLN A 260 24.43 30.96 27.76
CA GLN A 260 25.27 31.78 28.62
C GLN A 260 24.47 32.26 29.83
N ALA A 261 25.11 32.18 31.00
CA ALA A 261 24.67 32.80 32.24
C ALA A 261 25.86 33.54 32.88
N SER A 262 25.54 34.53 33.71
CA SER A 262 26.51 35.33 34.45
C SER A 262 26.13 35.38 35.92
N ASP A 263 27.13 35.20 36.76
CA ASP A 263 27.04 35.37 38.21
C ASP A 263 27.79 36.65 38.62
N ALA A 264 27.47 37.21 39.79
CA ALA A 264 28.06 38.44 40.30
C ALA A 264 29.17 38.20 41.35
N ASP A 265 29.11 37.07 42.04
CA ASP A 265 30.05 36.67 43.09
C ASP A 265 31.48 36.46 42.55
N GLN A 266 32.46 36.41 43.45
CA GLN A 266 33.89 36.36 43.12
C GLN A 266 34.47 34.93 43.09
N GLY A 267 35.41 34.71 42.18
CA GLY A 267 36.32 33.55 42.21
C GLY A 267 35.65 32.20 41.96
N GLN A 268 35.31 31.47 43.03
CA GLN A 268 34.65 30.17 42.93
C GLN A 268 33.13 30.28 42.99
N ASN A 269 32.58 31.22 43.76
CA ASN A 269 31.15 31.37 43.93
C ASN A 269 30.52 31.77 42.59
N GLY A 270 31.08 32.77 41.91
CA GLY A 270 30.65 33.19 40.57
C GLY A 270 30.99 32.21 39.43
N ARG A 271 31.38 30.97 39.71
CA ARG A 271 31.71 29.96 38.70
C ARG A 271 30.48 29.12 38.32
N VAL A 272 29.80 29.55 37.26
CA VAL A 272 28.67 28.81 36.68
C VAL A 272 29.09 27.45 36.09
N GLU A 273 28.31 26.42 36.39
CA GLU A 273 28.24 25.14 35.67
C GLU A 273 26.84 24.93 35.06
N TYR A 274 26.78 24.36 33.86
CA TYR A 274 25.53 24.14 33.11
C TYR A 274 25.05 22.69 33.17
N PHE A 275 23.74 22.51 33.33
CA PHE A 275 23.08 21.21 33.41
C PHE A 275 21.76 21.20 32.65
N ILE A 276 21.46 20.11 31.93
CA ILE A 276 20.10 19.86 31.43
C ILE A 276 19.24 19.43 32.63
N HIS A 277 18.20 20.21 32.95
CA HIS A 277 17.22 19.83 33.96
C HIS A 277 16.33 18.70 33.42
N LYS A 278 15.74 17.87 34.31
CA LYS A 278 15.01 16.66 33.92
C LYS A 278 13.70 16.96 33.20
N SER A 279 13.78 17.17 31.88
CA SER A 279 12.63 17.20 30.98
C SER A 279 11.96 15.81 30.88
N PRO A 280 10.62 15.76 30.73
CA PRO A 280 9.89 14.50 30.76
C PRO A 280 9.93 13.74 29.43
N GLY A 281 10.80 12.72 29.36
CA GLY A 281 10.75 11.64 28.36
C GLY A 281 11.54 11.88 27.07
N SER A 282 12.26 10.84 26.62
CA SER A 282 13.09 10.76 25.40
C SER A 282 14.28 11.74 25.28
N THR A 283 14.10 13.02 25.59
CA THR A 283 15.09 14.10 25.49
C THR A 283 16.44 13.82 26.15
N ILE A 284 16.43 13.10 27.28
CA ILE A 284 17.58 12.84 28.15
C ILE A 284 18.75 12.15 27.41
N ASN A 285 18.48 11.42 26.33
CA ASN A 285 19.50 10.72 25.53
C ASN A 285 19.77 11.39 24.17
N LEU A 286 19.05 12.48 23.83
CA LEU A 286 19.17 13.15 22.53
C LEU A 286 20.11 14.35 22.59
N PHE A 287 20.19 15.04 23.74
CA PHE A 287 20.93 16.30 23.88
C PHE A 287 21.91 16.23 25.05
N GLU A 288 23.06 16.87 24.86
CA GLU A 288 24.16 16.93 25.81
C GLU A 288 24.67 18.37 25.89
N ILE A 289 24.99 18.87 27.09
CA ILE A 289 25.51 20.23 27.27
C ILE A 289 26.90 20.19 27.89
N ASP A 290 27.83 21.00 27.38
CA ASP A 290 29.11 21.17 28.04
C ASP A 290 28.93 21.89 29.39
N ARG A 291 29.44 21.28 30.46
CA ARG A 291 29.34 21.74 31.84
C ARG A 291 29.93 23.14 32.05
N HIS A 292 30.93 23.55 31.26
CA HIS A 292 31.69 24.77 31.48
C HIS A 292 31.54 25.79 30.34
N GLU A 293 31.44 25.33 29.09
CA GLU A 293 31.23 26.21 27.93
C GLU A 293 29.76 26.53 27.66
N GLY A 294 28.80 25.78 28.24
CA GLY A 294 27.36 25.95 28.01
C GLY A 294 26.90 25.53 26.59
N VAL A 295 27.78 24.89 25.82
CA VAL A 295 27.55 24.48 24.43
C VAL A 295 26.62 23.27 24.40
N LEU A 296 25.42 23.44 23.84
CA LEU A 296 24.43 22.37 23.65
C LEU A 296 24.70 21.64 22.33
N ARG A 297 24.76 20.31 22.38
CA ARG A 297 25.06 19.40 21.27
C ARG A 297 23.98 18.33 21.11
N LEU A 298 23.79 17.88 19.88
CA LEU A 298 23.02 16.68 19.55
C LEU A 298 23.90 15.43 19.83
N SER A 299 23.44 14.55 20.72
CA SER A 299 24.13 13.30 21.11
C SER A 299 23.39 12.04 20.59
N GLY A 300 22.07 12.16 20.35
CA GLY A 300 21.23 11.13 19.71
C GLY A 300 21.02 11.33 18.21
N GLU A 301 20.05 10.62 17.63
CA GLU A 301 19.46 10.94 16.32
C GLU A 301 18.15 11.71 16.52
N ALA A 302 17.98 12.81 15.76
CA ALA A 302 16.70 13.51 15.65
C ALA A 302 15.85 12.87 14.54
N ASP A 303 14.55 13.15 14.56
CA ASP A 303 13.50 12.39 13.87
C ASP A 303 12.22 13.25 13.92
N TYR A 304 11.87 13.86 12.79
CA TYR A 304 10.82 14.86 12.65
C TYR A 304 9.43 14.23 12.70
N GLU A 305 9.26 13.05 12.11
CA GLU A 305 8.01 12.26 12.10
C GLU A 305 7.56 11.93 13.52
N ARG A 306 8.51 11.62 14.41
CA ARG A 306 8.24 11.33 15.83
C ARG A 306 8.16 12.59 16.69
N VAL A 307 9.07 13.57 16.56
CA VAL A 307 9.06 14.80 17.38
C VAL A 307 9.57 16.04 16.62
N LYS A 308 8.64 16.89 16.18
CA LYS A 308 8.92 18.10 15.39
C LYS A 308 9.61 19.25 16.14
N TYR A 309 9.58 19.27 17.48
CA TYR A 309 10.31 20.25 18.29
C TYR A 309 10.58 19.72 19.71
N PHE A 310 11.69 20.16 20.30
CA PHE A 310 12.07 19.82 21.68
C PHE A 310 12.17 21.08 22.54
N GLN A 311 11.61 21.04 23.75
CA GLN A 311 11.85 22.05 24.79
C GLN A 311 12.80 21.46 25.84
N ILE A 312 13.97 22.07 25.98
CA ILE A 312 15.03 21.66 26.89
C ILE A 312 15.19 22.75 27.94
N ASP A 313 14.92 22.41 29.20
CA ASP A 313 15.10 23.34 30.32
C ASP A 313 16.56 23.22 30.81
N VAL A 314 17.35 24.27 30.65
CA VAL A 314 18.78 24.31 31.00
C VAL A 314 18.96 25.12 32.29
N GLN A 315 19.51 24.46 33.31
CA GLN A 315 19.80 25.02 34.62
C GLN A 315 21.26 25.48 34.66
N ALA A 316 21.48 26.78 34.84
CA ALA A 316 22.77 27.34 35.23
C ALA A 316 22.90 27.27 36.75
N ARG A 317 24.02 26.81 37.30
CA ARG A 317 24.19 26.62 38.75
C ARG A 317 25.62 26.92 39.20
N ASP A 318 25.74 27.58 40.34
CA ASP A 318 27.00 27.83 41.06
C ASP A 318 27.46 26.61 41.89
N PRO A 319 28.54 26.72 42.70
CA PRO A 319 28.89 25.68 43.68
C PRO A 319 27.99 25.64 44.93
N GLY A 320 27.35 26.74 45.34
CA GLY A 320 26.45 26.79 46.51
C GLY A 320 25.14 26.02 46.32
N ARG A 321 24.75 25.87 45.05
CA ARG A 321 23.51 25.34 44.46
C ARG A 321 22.36 26.35 44.32
N HIS A 322 22.64 27.65 44.22
CA HIS A 322 21.71 28.59 43.61
C HIS A 322 21.69 28.41 42.09
N SER A 323 20.56 28.72 41.44
CA SER A 323 20.40 28.47 40.01
C SER A 323 19.23 29.21 39.39
N ASP A 324 19.44 29.75 38.20
CA ASP A 324 18.40 30.11 37.25
C ASP A 324 18.13 28.95 36.25
N THR A 325 17.05 29.04 35.46
CA THR A 325 16.70 28.06 34.43
C THR A 325 16.11 28.75 33.20
N CYS A 326 16.87 28.72 32.10
CA CYS A 326 16.40 29.16 30.79
C CYS A 326 15.87 27.99 29.96
N LYS A 327 15.14 28.30 28.88
CA LYS A 327 14.60 27.31 27.95
C LYS A 327 15.34 27.36 26.63
N VAL A 328 15.71 26.21 26.07
CA VAL A 328 16.14 26.07 24.68
C VAL A 328 15.03 25.37 23.91
N ILE A 329 14.51 26.03 22.87
CA ILE A 329 13.58 25.42 21.92
C ILE A 329 14.41 25.02 20.69
N VAL A 330 14.41 23.73 20.39
CA VAL A 330 15.06 23.14 19.22
C VAL A 330 13.96 22.70 18.26
N ASP A 331 13.76 23.47 17.19
CA ASP A 331 12.80 23.14 16.14
C ASP A 331 13.49 22.19 15.13
N VAL A 332 12.91 21.01 14.89
CA VAL A 332 13.47 20.04 13.93
C VAL A 332 13.01 20.40 12.52
N THR A 333 13.93 20.40 11.56
CA THR A 333 13.63 20.66 10.15
C THR A 333 13.67 19.35 9.36
N ASP A 334 12.49 19.01 8.84
CA ASP A 334 12.17 18.01 7.81
C ASP A 334 13.24 17.91 6.69
N VAL A 335 13.69 16.69 6.40
CA VAL A 335 14.53 16.35 5.24
C VAL A 335 13.99 15.11 4.54
N ASN A 336 13.88 15.16 3.20
CA ASN A 336 13.37 14.05 2.37
C ASN A 336 14.16 12.74 2.57
N ASP A 337 13.62 11.85 3.39
CA ASP A 337 14.28 10.70 4.03
C ASP A 337 13.39 9.45 3.96
N ASN A 338 12.07 9.63 4.09
CA ASN A 338 11.08 8.63 3.75
C ASN A 338 10.86 8.59 2.23
N LYS A 339 9.92 7.76 1.79
CA LYS A 339 9.60 7.59 0.36
C LYS A 339 8.16 7.10 0.20
N PRO A 340 7.52 7.32 -0.96
CA PRO A 340 6.09 7.09 -1.09
C PRO A 340 5.72 5.61 -0.86
N ILE A 341 4.81 5.33 0.07
CA ILE A 341 4.31 3.99 0.36
C ILE A 341 2.98 3.78 -0.36
N ILE A 342 3.00 2.99 -1.45
CA ILE A 342 1.82 2.68 -2.27
C ILE A 342 1.05 1.50 -1.66
N ASN A 343 -0.12 1.78 -1.08
CA ASN A 343 -1.03 0.78 -0.53
C ASN A 343 -2.19 0.51 -1.49
N ILE A 344 -2.36 -0.75 -1.91
CA ILE A 344 -3.48 -1.17 -2.76
C ILE A 344 -4.71 -1.39 -1.88
N MET A 345 -5.75 -0.55 -2.02
CA MET A 345 -6.96 -0.62 -1.20
C MET A 345 -7.98 -1.64 -1.73
N SER A 346 -8.16 -1.66 -3.06
CA SER A 346 -9.11 -2.53 -3.73
C SER A 346 -8.57 -2.93 -5.10
N LYS A 347 -8.65 -4.22 -5.43
CA LYS A 347 -8.25 -4.78 -6.72
C LYS A 347 -9.17 -5.95 -7.07
N PRO A 348 -9.80 -5.98 -8.26
CA PRO A 348 -10.62 -7.11 -8.70
C PRO A 348 -9.75 -8.30 -9.12
N SER A 349 -10.32 -9.51 -9.10
CA SER A 349 -9.65 -10.74 -9.55
C SER A 349 -9.53 -10.84 -11.08
N ALA A 350 -10.51 -10.29 -11.80
CA ALA A 350 -10.48 -10.10 -13.24
C ALA A 350 -11.37 -8.89 -13.63
N LEU A 351 -11.22 -8.39 -14.85
CA LEU A 351 -11.93 -7.25 -15.42
C LEU A 351 -12.66 -7.67 -16.70
N SER A 352 -13.95 -7.42 -16.80
CA SER A 352 -14.71 -7.63 -18.04
C SER A 352 -14.16 -6.74 -19.16
N GLU A 353 -14.16 -7.23 -20.40
CA GLU A 353 -13.70 -6.40 -21.53
C GLU A 353 -14.74 -5.40 -22.04
N ASP A 354 -16.02 -5.67 -21.82
CA ASP A 354 -17.14 -4.74 -22.06
C ASP A 354 -17.16 -3.52 -21.10
N LEU A 355 -16.12 -3.37 -20.26
CA LEU A 355 -15.91 -2.21 -19.40
C LEU A 355 -15.60 -0.96 -20.22
N LYS A 356 -16.59 -0.07 -20.28
CA LYS A 356 -16.49 1.26 -20.88
C LYS A 356 -15.31 2.06 -20.31
N SER A 357 -14.64 2.82 -21.18
CA SER A 357 -13.72 3.89 -20.78
C SER A 357 -14.34 4.82 -19.73
N GLY A 358 -13.54 5.26 -18.76
CA GLY A 358 -13.97 6.03 -17.58
C GLY A 358 -14.34 5.18 -16.35
N THR A 359 -14.19 3.85 -16.38
CA THR A 359 -14.54 2.97 -15.26
C THR A 359 -13.39 2.80 -14.26
N VAL A 360 -13.65 3.01 -12.96
CA VAL A 360 -12.65 2.83 -11.89
C VAL A 360 -12.39 1.34 -11.65
N VAL A 361 -11.11 0.95 -11.73
CA VAL A 361 -10.64 -0.44 -11.73
C VAL A 361 -9.93 -0.82 -10.44
N THR A 362 -9.17 0.09 -9.82
CA THR A 362 -8.34 -0.19 -8.63
C THR A 362 -8.09 1.09 -7.88
N MET A 363 -8.22 1.07 -6.55
CA MET A 363 -7.98 2.22 -5.68
C MET A 363 -6.67 2.08 -4.92
N LEU A 364 -5.88 3.14 -4.89
CA LEU A 364 -4.56 3.22 -4.29
C LEU A 364 -4.51 4.37 -3.28
N ASN A 365 -3.90 4.12 -2.13
CA ASN A 365 -3.58 5.12 -1.10
C ASN A 365 -2.06 5.24 -1.02
N VAL A 366 -1.52 6.40 -1.38
CA VAL A 366 -0.07 6.64 -1.47
C VAL A 366 0.31 7.62 -0.38
N GLN A 367 1.03 7.14 0.62
CA GLN A 367 1.37 7.92 1.81
C GLN A 367 2.87 8.11 1.89
N ASP A 368 3.30 9.35 2.05
CA ASP A 368 4.62 9.63 2.60
C ASP A 368 4.51 10.06 4.07
N SER A 369 5.62 9.95 4.80
CA SER A 369 5.71 10.36 6.20
C SER A 369 6.10 11.84 6.33
N ASP A 370 6.95 12.29 5.40
CA ASP A 370 7.56 13.63 5.37
C ASP A 370 6.48 14.71 5.13
N SER A 371 6.81 15.99 5.34
CA SER A 371 5.84 17.10 5.23
C SER A 371 6.19 18.10 4.12
N GLY A 372 5.27 19.02 3.82
CA GLY A 372 5.49 20.07 2.83
C GLY A 372 5.62 19.52 1.40
N GLU A 373 6.74 19.81 0.74
CA GLU A 373 7.06 19.35 -0.62
C GLU A 373 7.64 17.93 -0.61
N ASN A 374 8.39 17.56 0.43
CA ASN A 374 8.89 16.21 0.66
C ASN A 374 7.71 15.22 0.79
N GLY A 375 6.69 15.58 1.58
CA GLY A 375 5.47 14.77 1.72
C GLY A 375 4.52 14.73 0.51
N LYS A 376 4.83 15.39 -0.62
CA LYS A 376 3.87 15.65 -1.70
C LYS A 376 4.13 14.76 -2.92
N VAL A 377 3.30 13.73 -3.06
CA VAL A 377 3.52 12.65 -4.04
C VAL A 377 2.86 12.91 -5.41
N GLN A 378 3.60 12.68 -6.49
CA GLN A 378 3.11 12.54 -7.86
C GLN A 378 3.23 11.08 -8.30
N CYS A 379 2.18 10.54 -8.93
CA CYS A 379 2.12 9.15 -9.39
C CYS A 379 1.89 9.07 -10.90
N SER A 380 2.58 8.12 -11.53
CA SER A 380 2.53 7.83 -12.96
C SER A 380 2.44 6.32 -13.20
N ILE A 381 2.15 5.92 -14.44
CA ILE A 381 2.02 4.52 -14.87
C ILE A 381 2.80 4.30 -16.17
N ASN A 382 3.03 3.04 -16.53
CA ASN A 382 3.69 2.67 -17.79
C ASN A 382 3.00 3.30 -19.02
N ASP A 383 3.79 3.80 -19.99
CA ASP A 383 3.26 4.29 -21.27
C ASP A 383 2.55 3.19 -22.09
N LYS A 384 1.58 3.59 -22.93
CA LYS A 384 0.93 2.78 -23.99
C LYS A 384 0.04 1.63 -23.52
N ILE A 385 -0.63 1.79 -22.38
CA ILE A 385 -1.69 0.89 -21.89
C ILE A 385 -3.06 1.60 -21.92
N PRO A 386 -4.21 0.89 -22.03
CA PRO A 386 -5.54 1.49 -22.10
C PRO A 386 -6.09 1.92 -20.72
N PHE A 387 -5.20 2.39 -19.83
CA PHE A 387 -5.51 2.79 -18.47
C PHE A 387 -4.88 4.14 -18.17
N THR A 388 -5.52 4.92 -17.28
CA THR A 388 -5.05 6.21 -16.79
C THR A 388 -5.16 6.30 -15.27
N LEU A 389 -4.36 7.16 -14.65
CA LEU A 389 -4.36 7.37 -13.20
C LEU A 389 -4.99 8.72 -12.88
N THR A 390 -6.08 8.72 -12.13
CA THR A 390 -6.80 9.93 -11.71
C THR A 390 -6.66 10.14 -10.20
N SER A 391 -6.25 11.34 -9.79
CA SER A 391 -6.26 11.73 -8.37
C SER A 391 -7.69 12.09 -7.98
N THR A 392 -8.24 11.42 -6.96
CA THR A 392 -9.60 11.70 -6.44
C THR A 392 -9.54 12.70 -5.28
N THR A 393 -8.53 12.55 -4.43
CA THR A 393 -8.22 13.40 -3.27
C THR A 393 -6.70 13.41 -3.09
N THR A 394 -6.14 14.33 -2.30
CA THR A 394 -4.75 14.21 -1.83
C THR A 394 -4.46 12.79 -1.34
N ASN A 395 -3.38 12.19 -1.85
CA ASN A 395 -2.90 10.84 -1.52
C ASN A 395 -3.80 9.67 -1.95
N PHE A 396 -4.95 9.90 -2.61
CA PHE A 396 -5.84 8.86 -3.12
C PHE A 396 -5.95 8.88 -4.64
N PHE A 397 -5.50 7.79 -5.26
CA PHE A 397 -5.46 7.61 -6.71
C PHE A 397 -6.38 6.47 -7.15
N SER A 398 -7.14 6.72 -8.20
CA SER A 398 -8.02 5.76 -8.87
C SER A 398 -7.41 5.41 -10.23
N LEU A 399 -7.11 4.12 -10.45
CA LEU A 399 -6.80 3.60 -11.78
C LEU A 399 -8.11 3.43 -12.56
N VAL A 400 -8.16 3.95 -13.77
CA VAL A 400 -9.37 4.07 -14.61
C VAL A 400 -9.09 3.52 -16.01
N THR A 401 -10.07 2.91 -16.67
CA THR A 401 -9.97 2.61 -18.12
C THR A 401 -9.94 3.90 -18.93
N ASP A 402 -9.00 4.03 -19.87
CA ASP A 402 -8.86 5.19 -20.76
C ASP A 402 -9.32 4.85 -22.19
N GLY A 403 -9.19 3.59 -22.60
CA GLY A 403 -9.77 3.03 -23.82
C GLY A 403 -10.55 1.76 -23.55
N ASP A 404 -11.13 1.21 -24.61
CA ASP A 404 -11.83 -0.08 -24.58
C ASP A 404 -10.83 -1.24 -24.36
N LEU A 405 -11.30 -2.33 -23.74
CA LEU A 405 -10.52 -3.53 -23.46
C LEU A 405 -10.89 -4.65 -24.45
N ASP A 406 -9.96 -5.58 -24.67
CA ASP A 406 -9.98 -6.58 -25.75
C ASP A 406 -9.05 -7.74 -25.33
N ARG A 407 -9.64 -8.88 -24.96
CA ARG A 407 -8.95 -10.05 -24.37
C ARG A 407 -8.29 -10.94 -25.43
N GLU A 408 -8.89 -11.02 -26.61
CA GLU A 408 -8.36 -11.69 -27.80
C GLU A 408 -7.02 -11.07 -28.21
N ARG A 409 -6.88 -9.76 -28.01
CA ARG A 409 -5.64 -9.01 -28.21
C ARG A 409 -4.69 -9.07 -27.02
N GLU A 410 -5.13 -8.76 -25.79
CA GLU A 410 -4.26 -8.73 -24.59
C GLU A 410 -5.01 -9.18 -23.32
N SER A 411 -4.92 -10.47 -23.00
CA SER A 411 -5.65 -11.08 -21.87
C SER A 411 -5.13 -10.75 -20.45
N GLU A 412 -3.93 -10.16 -20.29
CA GLU A 412 -3.39 -9.77 -18.97
C GLU A 412 -2.44 -8.56 -19.05
N TYR A 413 -2.80 -7.48 -18.34
CA TYR A 413 -2.01 -6.25 -18.26
C TYR A 413 -1.16 -6.20 -16.99
N ASN A 414 0.14 -5.92 -17.13
CA ASN A 414 1.06 -5.71 -16.02
C ASN A 414 1.40 -4.22 -15.87
N ILE A 415 0.63 -3.51 -15.05
CA ILE A 415 0.72 -2.06 -14.88
C ILE A 415 1.67 -1.76 -13.73
N SER A 416 2.85 -1.21 -14.01
CA SER A 416 3.65 -0.58 -12.94
C SER A 416 3.06 0.79 -12.64
N VAL A 417 2.75 1.02 -11.36
CA VAL A 417 2.41 2.34 -10.83
C VAL A 417 3.63 2.82 -10.06
N THR A 418 4.19 3.96 -10.46
CA THR A 418 5.39 4.54 -9.87
C THR A 418 5.04 5.89 -9.27
N CYS A 419 5.34 6.08 -7.99
CA CYS A 419 5.11 7.34 -7.28
C CYS A 419 6.43 7.90 -6.79
N ALA A 420 6.62 9.20 -6.97
CA ALA A 420 7.75 9.98 -6.48
C ALA A 420 7.23 11.16 -5.65
N ASP A 421 8.01 11.61 -4.68
CA ASP A 421 7.78 12.87 -3.98
C ASP A 421 8.12 14.09 -4.86
N GLU A 422 7.98 15.30 -4.30
CA GLU A 422 8.51 16.55 -4.87
C GLU A 422 9.79 17.03 -4.14
N GLY A 423 10.41 16.13 -3.36
CA GLY A 423 11.62 16.40 -2.58
C GLY A 423 12.89 16.55 -3.43
N VAL A 424 13.98 17.01 -2.81
CA VAL A 424 15.28 17.22 -3.48
C VAL A 424 16.43 16.69 -2.62
N PRO A 425 17.03 15.53 -2.94
CA PRO A 425 16.72 14.65 -4.08
C PRO A 425 15.40 13.91 -3.92
N SER A 426 14.68 13.73 -5.03
CA SER A 426 13.40 13.03 -5.00
C SER A 426 13.57 11.52 -4.81
N LEU A 427 12.75 10.93 -3.95
CA LEU A 427 12.67 9.51 -3.66
C LEU A 427 11.37 8.93 -4.25
N SER A 428 11.39 7.62 -4.53
CA SER A 428 10.30 6.98 -5.28
C SER A 428 10.13 5.51 -4.95
N SER A 429 8.94 5.00 -5.25
CA SER A 429 8.58 3.59 -5.19
C SER A 429 7.74 3.17 -6.40
N SER A 430 7.66 1.87 -6.65
CA SER A 430 6.84 1.32 -7.73
C SER A 430 6.22 -0.01 -7.32
N VAL A 431 4.99 -0.27 -7.78
CA VAL A 431 4.25 -1.52 -7.54
C VAL A 431 3.62 -2.01 -8.84
N THR A 432 3.71 -3.31 -9.13
CA THR A 432 3.13 -3.91 -10.34
C THR A 432 1.76 -4.52 -10.07
N LEU A 433 0.75 -4.06 -10.80
CA LEU A 433 -0.62 -4.56 -10.80
C LEU A 433 -0.83 -5.47 -12.02
N SER A 434 -0.78 -6.79 -11.83
CA SER A 434 -1.22 -7.77 -12.84
C SER A 434 -2.76 -7.84 -12.85
N LEU A 435 -3.41 -7.36 -13.90
CA LEU A 435 -4.86 -7.35 -14.09
C LEU A 435 -5.21 -8.29 -15.24
N LYS A 436 -6.03 -9.31 -14.96
CA LYS A 436 -6.50 -10.26 -15.96
C LYS A 436 -7.82 -9.80 -16.55
N ILE A 437 -7.95 -9.90 -17.86
CA ILE A 437 -9.21 -9.64 -18.56
C ILE A 437 -10.06 -10.91 -18.54
N SER A 438 -11.35 -10.77 -18.24
CA SER A 438 -12.33 -11.85 -18.24
C SER A 438 -13.23 -11.77 -19.46
N ASP A 439 -13.26 -12.90 -20.15
CA ASP A 439 -13.96 -13.22 -21.39
C ASP A 439 -15.45 -12.86 -21.40
N VAL A 440 -15.86 -12.09 -22.41
CA VAL A 440 -17.25 -11.80 -22.80
C VAL A 440 -17.53 -12.48 -24.15
N ASN A 441 -18.74 -13.03 -24.34
CA ASN A 441 -19.09 -13.75 -25.57
C ASN A 441 -19.46 -12.76 -26.70
N ASP A 442 -18.47 -12.06 -27.27
CA ASP A 442 -18.68 -11.02 -28.29
C ASP A 442 -18.29 -11.46 -29.72
N ASN A 443 -17.42 -12.47 -29.87
CA ASN A 443 -17.18 -13.11 -31.17
C ASN A 443 -18.21 -14.23 -31.43
N ALA A 444 -18.35 -14.59 -32.70
CA ALA A 444 -19.24 -15.66 -33.13
C ALA A 444 -18.45 -16.70 -33.92
N PRO A 445 -18.81 -18.00 -33.87
CA PRO A 445 -18.04 -19.06 -34.50
C PRO A 445 -17.85 -18.82 -36.01
N VAL A 446 -16.61 -18.61 -36.48
CA VAL A 446 -16.29 -18.34 -37.89
C VAL A 446 -15.85 -19.64 -38.58
N PHE A 447 -16.52 -20.00 -39.68
CA PHE A 447 -16.13 -21.17 -40.50
C PHE A 447 -14.83 -20.92 -41.29
N ASP A 448 -13.98 -21.97 -41.41
CA ASP A 448 -12.75 -21.95 -42.22
C ASP A 448 -13.03 -21.69 -43.73
N LYS A 449 -14.29 -21.77 -44.18
CA LYS A 449 -14.75 -21.45 -45.55
C LYS A 449 -16.17 -20.86 -45.55
N SER A 450 -16.48 -20.01 -46.53
CA SER A 450 -17.82 -19.45 -46.76
C SER A 450 -18.84 -20.44 -47.36
N SER A 451 -18.36 -21.50 -48.00
CA SER A 451 -19.15 -22.65 -48.44
C SER A 451 -18.29 -23.91 -48.52
N TYR A 452 -18.94 -25.07 -48.47
CA TYR A 452 -18.29 -26.37 -48.68
C TYR A 452 -19.01 -27.13 -49.79
N GLU A 453 -18.25 -27.69 -50.73
CA GLU A 453 -18.75 -28.63 -51.74
C GLU A 453 -17.97 -29.94 -51.61
N ALA A 454 -18.68 -31.06 -51.63
CA ALA A 454 -18.11 -32.40 -51.52
C ALA A 454 -18.82 -33.38 -52.46
N SER A 455 -18.10 -34.37 -52.97
CA SER A 455 -18.63 -35.39 -53.87
C SER A 455 -18.73 -36.75 -53.17
N VAL A 456 -19.85 -37.43 -53.30
CA VAL A 456 -20.13 -38.76 -52.74
C VAL A 456 -20.46 -39.73 -53.85
N GLN A 457 -19.72 -40.83 -53.95
CA GLN A 457 -20.09 -41.98 -54.78
C GLN A 457 -21.44 -42.53 -54.32
N GLU A 458 -22.37 -42.77 -55.24
CA GLU A 458 -23.66 -43.37 -54.89
C GLU A 458 -23.52 -44.82 -54.38
N ASN A 459 -24.64 -45.44 -53.98
CA ASN A 459 -24.65 -46.76 -53.33
C ASN A 459 -23.73 -46.83 -52.08
N ASN A 460 -23.43 -45.67 -51.48
CA ASN A 460 -22.60 -45.57 -50.29
C ASN A 460 -23.19 -46.31 -49.09
N THR A 461 -22.32 -46.76 -48.19
CA THR A 461 -22.75 -47.29 -46.90
C THR A 461 -23.43 -46.20 -46.05
N PRO A 462 -24.56 -46.51 -45.39
CA PRO A 462 -25.08 -45.67 -44.31
C PRO A 462 -24.04 -45.52 -43.18
N GLY A 463 -23.92 -44.32 -42.63
CA GLY A 463 -22.92 -43.95 -41.63
C GLY A 463 -21.59 -43.42 -42.20
N LEU A 464 -21.37 -43.48 -43.53
CA LEU A 464 -20.16 -42.97 -44.17
C LEU A 464 -19.91 -41.50 -43.83
N SER A 465 -18.75 -41.21 -43.24
CA SER A 465 -18.25 -39.85 -43.05
C SER A 465 -17.83 -39.26 -44.40
N ILE A 466 -18.47 -38.17 -44.81
CA ILE A 466 -18.26 -37.55 -46.12
C ILE A 466 -17.08 -36.57 -46.05
N PHE A 467 -17.19 -35.57 -45.18
CA PHE A 467 -16.15 -34.58 -44.90
C PHE A 467 -16.43 -33.88 -43.56
N THR A 468 -15.54 -33.00 -43.14
CA THR A 468 -15.65 -32.22 -41.89
C THR A 468 -15.80 -30.73 -42.20
N VAL A 469 -16.85 -30.10 -41.68
CA VAL A 469 -16.89 -28.62 -41.55
C VAL A 469 -16.15 -28.20 -40.30
N ARG A 470 -15.51 -27.02 -40.34
CA ARG A 470 -14.81 -26.47 -39.16
C ARG A 470 -15.11 -25.00 -39.02
N ALA A 471 -15.50 -24.60 -37.82
CA ALA A 471 -15.50 -23.24 -37.34
C ALA A 471 -14.55 -23.09 -36.15
N ARG A 472 -14.24 -21.84 -35.81
CA ARG A 472 -13.38 -21.42 -34.71
C ARG A 472 -14.03 -20.23 -34.03
N ASP A 473 -13.90 -20.15 -32.72
CA ASP A 473 -14.11 -18.90 -32.01
C ASP A 473 -12.81 -18.25 -31.60
N ALA A 474 -12.90 -16.96 -31.25
CA ALA A 474 -11.77 -16.18 -30.72
C ALA A 474 -11.77 -16.14 -29.18
N ASP A 475 -12.97 -16.14 -28.59
CA ASP A 475 -13.30 -16.20 -27.15
C ASP A 475 -12.63 -17.37 -26.39
N PHE A 476 -12.91 -17.49 -25.10
CA PHE A 476 -12.27 -18.45 -24.20
C PHE A 476 -13.23 -19.50 -23.60
N ASN A 477 -12.67 -20.67 -23.27
CA ASN A 477 -13.34 -21.81 -22.63
C ASN A 477 -14.72 -22.22 -23.19
N GLN A 478 -15.80 -21.69 -22.62
CA GLN A 478 -17.19 -22.07 -22.88
C GLN A 478 -17.80 -21.21 -23.99
N ASN A 479 -17.43 -19.92 -24.05
CA ASN A 479 -17.74 -19.04 -25.16
C ASN A 479 -16.99 -19.54 -26.42
N ALA A 480 -15.74 -19.97 -26.27
CA ALA A 480 -14.99 -20.69 -27.32
C ALA A 480 -15.61 -22.02 -27.81
N ARG A 481 -16.62 -22.58 -27.14
CA ARG A 481 -17.02 -23.99 -27.29
C ARG A 481 -18.01 -24.21 -28.44
N VAL A 482 -17.52 -24.04 -29.66
CA VAL A 482 -18.26 -24.33 -30.90
C VAL A 482 -18.96 -25.70 -30.87
N SER A 483 -20.25 -25.69 -31.24
CA SER A 483 -21.10 -26.84 -31.50
C SER A 483 -21.72 -26.75 -32.90
N TYR A 484 -21.81 -27.88 -33.60
CA TYR A 484 -22.32 -27.95 -34.98
C TYR A 484 -23.74 -28.51 -35.01
N ILE A 485 -24.66 -27.76 -35.62
CA ILE A 485 -26.09 -28.06 -35.66
C ILE A 485 -26.55 -28.06 -37.12
N LEU A 486 -27.27 -29.10 -37.55
CA LEU A 486 -27.90 -29.14 -38.87
C LEU A 486 -29.14 -28.22 -38.86
N GLU A 487 -29.23 -27.27 -39.79
CA GLU A 487 -30.40 -26.38 -39.88
C GLU A 487 -31.61 -27.13 -40.48
N ASP A 488 -32.76 -27.06 -39.79
CA ASP A 488 -34.00 -27.73 -40.23
C ASP A 488 -34.42 -27.25 -41.62
N SER A 489 -34.24 -28.14 -42.58
CA SER A 489 -34.38 -27.86 -44.02
C SER A 489 -34.87 -29.11 -44.74
N SER A 490 -35.49 -28.93 -45.91
CA SER A 490 -36.00 -30.03 -46.73
C SER A 490 -35.62 -29.87 -48.20
N VAL A 491 -35.32 -31.00 -48.84
CA VAL A 491 -34.96 -31.11 -50.25
C VAL A 491 -35.97 -32.06 -50.89
N ASN A 492 -36.63 -31.61 -51.96
CA ASN A 492 -37.69 -32.38 -52.64
C ASN A 492 -38.79 -32.91 -51.71
N GLY A 493 -39.09 -32.17 -50.63
CA GLY A 493 -40.07 -32.55 -49.60
C GLY A 493 -39.55 -33.52 -48.52
N VAL A 494 -38.32 -34.00 -48.63
CA VAL A 494 -37.66 -34.89 -47.68
C VAL A 494 -36.81 -34.06 -46.70
N PRO A 495 -36.90 -34.25 -45.37
CA PRO A 495 -36.07 -33.50 -44.42
C PRO A 495 -34.59 -33.91 -44.53
N VAL A 496 -33.69 -32.93 -44.53
CA VAL A 496 -32.24 -33.15 -44.71
C VAL A 496 -31.64 -34.04 -43.61
N SER A 497 -32.20 -34.02 -42.41
CA SER A 497 -31.84 -34.90 -41.29
C SER A 497 -32.09 -36.41 -41.56
N SER A 498 -32.80 -36.76 -42.63
CA SER A 498 -32.92 -38.15 -43.13
C SER A 498 -31.92 -38.50 -44.25
N LEU A 499 -31.20 -37.51 -44.78
CA LEU A 499 -30.14 -37.65 -45.79
C LEU A 499 -28.77 -37.67 -45.12
N VAL A 500 -28.53 -36.72 -44.22
CA VAL A 500 -27.25 -36.49 -43.54
C VAL A 500 -27.43 -36.12 -42.07
N SER A 501 -26.39 -36.36 -41.28
CA SER A 501 -26.28 -35.89 -39.90
C SER A 501 -24.91 -35.21 -39.69
N VAL A 502 -24.81 -34.33 -38.70
CA VAL A 502 -23.56 -33.67 -38.32
C VAL A 502 -23.20 -34.03 -36.87
N SER A 503 -21.93 -34.33 -36.63
CA SER A 503 -21.40 -34.57 -35.28
C SER A 503 -21.22 -33.25 -34.54
N ALA A 504 -21.97 -33.07 -33.45
CA ALA A 504 -22.07 -31.79 -32.74
C ALA A 504 -20.73 -31.24 -32.21
N ASP A 505 -19.81 -32.11 -31.77
CA ASP A 505 -18.51 -31.69 -31.23
C ASP A 505 -17.37 -31.68 -32.26
N SER A 506 -17.54 -32.33 -33.42
CA SER A 506 -16.44 -32.55 -34.38
C SER A 506 -16.66 -31.99 -35.79
N GLY A 507 -17.89 -31.60 -36.13
CA GLY A 507 -18.23 -31.07 -37.45
C GLY A 507 -18.18 -32.10 -38.60
N VAL A 508 -17.96 -33.38 -38.31
CA VAL A 508 -18.01 -34.45 -39.32
C VAL A 508 -19.46 -34.63 -39.80
N ILE A 509 -19.65 -34.62 -41.12
CA ILE A 509 -20.94 -34.88 -41.77
C ILE A 509 -20.98 -36.33 -42.22
N HIS A 510 -22.01 -37.05 -41.80
CA HIS A 510 -22.25 -38.45 -42.15
C HIS A 510 -23.46 -38.60 -43.07
N ALA A 511 -23.39 -39.52 -44.03
CA ALA A 511 -24.55 -39.97 -44.79
C ALA A 511 -25.44 -40.86 -43.89
N VAL A 512 -26.71 -40.50 -43.72
CA VAL A 512 -27.68 -41.28 -42.91
C VAL A 512 -28.23 -42.49 -43.69
N ARG A 513 -28.19 -42.42 -45.02
CA ARG A 513 -28.65 -43.47 -45.94
C ARG A 513 -27.68 -43.62 -47.12
N SER A 514 -27.91 -44.64 -47.94
CA SER A 514 -27.33 -44.70 -49.28
C SER A 514 -27.97 -43.65 -50.19
N PHE A 515 -27.16 -43.03 -51.03
CA PHE A 515 -27.62 -42.18 -52.13
C PHE A 515 -27.76 -43.00 -53.41
N ASP A 516 -28.61 -42.49 -54.29
CA ASP A 516 -29.10 -43.05 -55.55
C ASP A 516 -29.14 -41.83 -56.48
N TYR A 517 -28.33 -41.84 -57.54
CA TYR A 517 -28.09 -40.70 -58.41
C TYR A 517 -29.32 -40.40 -59.29
N GLU A 518 -30.08 -41.41 -59.67
CA GLU A 518 -31.29 -41.31 -60.50
C GLU A 518 -32.41 -40.57 -59.75
N GLN A 519 -32.49 -40.75 -58.43
CA GLN A 519 -33.40 -40.02 -57.56
C GLN A 519 -32.87 -38.62 -57.17
N ILE A 520 -31.59 -38.47 -56.82
CA ILE A 520 -31.01 -37.20 -56.34
C ILE A 520 -29.58 -37.04 -56.88
N LYS A 521 -29.35 -36.06 -57.76
CA LYS A 521 -28.04 -35.80 -58.37
C LYS A 521 -27.17 -34.83 -57.56
N ASP A 522 -27.78 -33.84 -56.90
CA ASP A 522 -27.14 -32.99 -55.90
C ASP A 522 -28.15 -32.45 -54.89
N PHE A 523 -27.67 -32.03 -53.72
CA PHE A 523 -28.48 -31.30 -52.73
C PHE A 523 -27.66 -30.33 -51.90
N GLN A 524 -28.30 -29.24 -51.46
CA GLN A 524 -27.72 -28.25 -50.56
C GLN A 524 -28.47 -28.15 -49.24
N PHE A 525 -27.75 -27.83 -48.18
CA PHE A 525 -28.26 -27.60 -46.84
C PHE A 525 -27.34 -26.65 -46.08
N ARG A 526 -27.68 -26.34 -44.83
CA ARG A 526 -26.88 -25.45 -43.98
C ARG A 526 -26.49 -26.13 -42.67
N VAL A 527 -25.26 -25.87 -42.25
CA VAL A 527 -24.78 -26.20 -40.92
C VAL A 527 -24.58 -24.90 -40.16
N LYS A 528 -25.21 -24.81 -38.99
CA LYS A 528 -25.02 -23.73 -38.02
C LYS A 528 -23.85 -24.12 -37.11
N ALA A 529 -22.90 -23.20 -36.91
CA ALA A 529 -21.98 -23.27 -35.78
C ALA A 529 -22.49 -22.33 -34.70
N GLN A 530 -22.60 -22.81 -33.47
CA GLN A 530 -23.06 -22.04 -32.31
C GLN A 530 -22.12 -22.29 -31.13
N ASP A 531 -21.75 -21.23 -30.42
CA ASP A 531 -20.93 -21.32 -29.22
C ASP A 531 -21.66 -21.98 -28.03
N GLY A 532 -20.99 -22.01 -26.88
CA GLY A 532 -21.56 -22.38 -25.59
C GLY A 532 -22.00 -21.18 -24.73
N GLY A 533 -22.12 -19.99 -25.32
CA GLY A 533 -22.27 -18.69 -24.67
C GLY A 533 -23.63 -18.41 -24.03
N SER A 534 -23.78 -17.19 -23.50
CA SER A 534 -25.03 -16.70 -22.89
C SER A 534 -25.11 -15.17 -22.93
N PRO A 535 -25.77 -14.55 -23.93
CA PRO A 535 -26.49 -15.20 -25.04
C PRO A 535 -25.53 -15.92 -26.01
N PRO A 536 -25.93 -17.05 -26.60
CA PRO A 536 -25.08 -17.75 -27.55
C PRO A 536 -25.13 -17.11 -28.94
N LEU A 537 -23.96 -16.83 -29.51
CA LEU A 537 -23.77 -16.34 -30.87
C LEU A 537 -23.57 -17.52 -31.84
N SER A 538 -23.72 -17.24 -33.13
CA SER A 538 -23.67 -18.28 -34.16
C SER A 538 -23.52 -17.75 -35.58
N SER A 539 -22.97 -18.58 -36.45
CA SER A 539 -22.94 -18.39 -37.90
C SER A 539 -23.52 -19.61 -38.62
N ASN A 540 -23.74 -19.50 -39.92
CA ASN A 540 -24.13 -20.62 -40.76
C ASN A 540 -23.25 -20.72 -42.03
N VAL A 541 -23.03 -21.94 -42.49
CA VAL A 541 -22.34 -22.23 -43.75
C VAL A 541 -23.23 -23.07 -44.66
N SER A 542 -23.20 -22.78 -45.96
CA SER A 542 -23.91 -23.60 -46.94
C SER A 542 -23.02 -24.76 -47.39
N VAL A 543 -23.56 -25.98 -47.30
CA VAL A 543 -22.94 -27.22 -47.73
C VAL A 543 -23.69 -27.75 -48.95
N LYS A 544 -22.96 -28.12 -50.00
CA LYS A 544 -23.49 -28.81 -51.17
C LYS A 544 -22.84 -30.19 -51.31
N ILE A 545 -23.68 -31.21 -51.47
CA ILE A 545 -23.26 -32.57 -51.79
C ILE A 545 -23.62 -32.87 -53.24
N MET A 546 -22.60 -33.20 -54.03
CA MET A 546 -22.72 -33.74 -55.38
C MET A 546 -22.70 -35.26 -55.30
N ILE A 547 -23.66 -35.95 -55.91
CA ILE A 547 -23.65 -37.42 -55.96
C ILE A 547 -22.99 -37.85 -57.29
N GLN A 548 -22.13 -38.87 -57.21
CA GLN A 548 -21.38 -39.43 -58.33
C GLN A 548 -21.97 -40.80 -58.71
N ASP A 549 -22.83 -40.75 -59.73
CA ASP A 549 -23.11 -41.76 -60.76
C ASP A 549 -22.11 -42.93 -60.81
N GLN A 550 -22.61 -44.17 -60.70
CA GLN A 550 -21.89 -45.41 -60.99
C GLN A 550 -22.61 -46.19 -62.08
N ASN A 551 -21.91 -47.14 -62.72
CA ASN A 551 -22.55 -48.03 -63.70
C ASN A 551 -23.38 -49.09 -62.95
N ASP A 552 -24.53 -48.65 -62.46
CA ASP A 552 -25.40 -49.26 -61.45
C ASP A 552 -26.62 -49.93 -62.11
N ASN A 553 -27.14 -49.36 -63.20
CA ASN A 553 -28.21 -49.94 -64.00
C ASN A 553 -27.64 -50.67 -65.21
N ALA A 554 -28.47 -51.04 -66.19
CA ALA A 554 -28.02 -51.75 -67.38
C ALA A 554 -28.98 -51.45 -68.54
N PRO A 555 -28.50 -51.39 -69.79
CA PRO A 555 -29.23 -50.74 -70.87
C PRO A 555 -30.54 -51.45 -71.22
N GLN A 556 -31.68 -50.80 -70.98
CA GLN A 556 -32.99 -51.36 -71.25
C GLN A 556 -33.35 -51.20 -72.73
N VAL A 557 -33.46 -52.33 -73.43
CA VAL A 557 -33.95 -52.36 -74.82
C VAL A 557 -35.46 -52.16 -74.83
N LEU A 558 -35.91 -51.04 -75.41
CA LEU A 558 -37.32 -50.67 -75.56
C LEU A 558 -37.94 -51.26 -76.83
N TYR A 559 -37.14 -51.41 -77.91
CA TYR A 559 -37.59 -51.93 -79.19
C TYR A 559 -36.47 -52.70 -79.93
N PRO A 560 -36.76 -53.85 -80.57
CA PRO A 560 -38.06 -54.52 -80.67
C PRO A 560 -38.48 -55.25 -79.38
N VAL A 561 -39.78 -55.15 -79.04
CA VAL A 561 -40.35 -55.58 -77.75
C VAL A 561 -40.19 -57.08 -77.52
N GLN A 562 -39.33 -57.47 -76.56
CA GLN A 562 -39.03 -58.86 -76.21
C GLN A 562 -40.12 -59.50 -75.31
N SER A 563 -41.38 -59.50 -75.76
CA SER A 563 -42.46 -60.22 -75.07
C SER A 563 -42.39 -61.72 -75.36
N GLY A 564 -42.44 -62.57 -74.33
CA GLY A 564 -42.04 -63.99 -74.37
C GLY A 564 -42.81 -64.95 -75.30
N ALA A 565 -43.84 -64.46 -76.00
CA ALA A 565 -44.58 -65.20 -77.04
C ALA A 565 -44.63 -64.47 -78.40
N SER A 566 -43.96 -63.33 -78.54
CA SER A 566 -44.05 -62.45 -79.72
C SER A 566 -42.89 -62.70 -80.69
N VAL A 567 -43.11 -63.55 -81.69
CA VAL A 567 -42.14 -63.79 -82.78
C VAL A 567 -42.44 -62.88 -83.96
N VAL A 568 -42.49 -61.56 -83.73
CA VAL A 568 -42.48 -60.57 -84.82
C VAL A 568 -41.10 -60.66 -85.48
N ALA A 569 -41.07 -61.19 -86.70
CA ALA A 569 -39.90 -61.17 -87.55
C ALA A 569 -39.96 -59.94 -88.45
N GLU A 570 -38.91 -59.13 -88.46
CA GLU A 570 -38.78 -57.98 -89.35
C GLU A 570 -38.59 -58.50 -90.78
N ILE A 571 -39.38 -58.02 -91.74
CA ILE A 571 -39.38 -58.56 -93.11
C ILE A 571 -38.41 -57.77 -93.99
N VAL A 572 -37.53 -58.49 -94.68
CA VAL A 572 -36.61 -57.96 -95.69
C VAL A 572 -36.97 -58.57 -97.04
N PRO A 573 -37.33 -57.76 -98.05
CA PRO A 573 -37.59 -58.29 -99.39
C PRO A 573 -36.30 -58.77 -100.05
N ARG A 574 -36.37 -59.74 -100.97
CA ARG A 574 -35.22 -60.24 -101.73
C ARG A 574 -34.65 -59.16 -102.66
N SER A 575 -35.46 -58.18 -103.02
CA SER A 575 -35.07 -56.97 -103.75
C SER A 575 -34.33 -55.90 -102.90
N ALA A 576 -34.01 -56.19 -101.63
CA ALA A 576 -33.27 -55.27 -100.77
C ALA A 576 -31.82 -55.05 -101.28
N ASP A 577 -31.54 -53.82 -101.72
CA ASP A 577 -30.21 -53.34 -102.06
C ASP A 577 -29.27 -53.27 -100.85
N VAL A 578 -27.98 -52.98 -101.11
CA VAL A 578 -26.97 -52.73 -100.08
C VAL A 578 -27.33 -51.48 -99.26
N GLY A 579 -27.29 -51.58 -97.93
CA GLY A 579 -27.62 -50.50 -97.01
C GLY A 579 -29.11 -50.37 -96.66
N TYR A 580 -29.96 -51.30 -97.11
CA TYR A 580 -31.38 -51.36 -96.75
C TYR A 580 -31.57 -51.46 -95.23
N LEU A 581 -32.39 -50.56 -94.67
CA LEU A 581 -32.70 -50.53 -93.23
C LEU A 581 -33.72 -51.63 -92.89
N VAL A 582 -33.27 -52.63 -92.13
CA VAL A 582 -34.10 -53.76 -91.69
C VAL A 582 -34.98 -53.36 -90.51
N THR A 583 -34.34 -52.81 -89.47
CA THR A 583 -34.96 -52.32 -88.24
C THR A 583 -33.94 -51.48 -87.46
N LYS A 584 -34.32 -50.95 -86.31
CA LYS A 584 -33.45 -50.17 -85.42
C LYS A 584 -33.64 -50.65 -83.98
N VAL A 585 -32.57 -51.15 -83.35
CA VAL A 585 -32.58 -51.40 -81.91
C VAL A 585 -32.60 -50.05 -81.19
N VAL A 586 -33.59 -49.87 -80.31
CA VAL A 586 -33.69 -48.69 -79.44
C VAL A 586 -33.58 -49.15 -78.00
N ALA A 587 -32.58 -48.64 -77.32
CA ALA A 587 -32.37 -48.83 -75.89
C ALA A 587 -32.16 -47.49 -75.19
N VAL A 588 -32.34 -47.50 -73.87
CA VAL A 588 -32.06 -46.37 -72.97
C VAL A 588 -31.27 -46.91 -71.79
N ASP A 589 -30.42 -46.08 -71.20
CA ASP A 589 -29.99 -46.28 -69.82
C ASP A 589 -30.55 -45.17 -68.93
N VAL A 590 -30.54 -45.40 -67.62
CA VAL A 590 -31.03 -44.44 -66.62
C VAL A 590 -29.90 -43.66 -65.93
N ASP A 591 -28.68 -44.23 -65.92
CA ASP A 591 -27.43 -43.62 -65.46
C ASP A 591 -27.09 -42.35 -66.28
N SER A 592 -25.88 -41.77 -66.18
CA SER A 592 -25.51 -40.60 -67.01
C SER A 592 -24.07 -40.62 -67.54
N GLY A 593 -23.71 -39.58 -68.31
CA GLY A 593 -22.36 -39.37 -68.82
C GLY A 593 -21.84 -40.46 -69.75
N GLN A 594 -20.99 -41.35 -69.22
CA GLN A 594 -20.46 -42.52 -69.93
C GLN A 594 -21.19 -43.82 -69.58
N ASN A 595 -21.82 -43.88 -68.42
CA ASN A 595 -22.58 -45.03 -67.95
C ASN A 595 -23.86 -45.18 -68.81
N ALA A 596 -24.50 -44.07 -69.20
CA ALA A 596 -25.57 -44.08 -70.22
C ALA A 596 -25.09 -43.99 -71.69
N TRP A 597 -23.79 -44.12 -72.00
CA TRP A 597 -23.31 -43.99 -73.38
C TRP A 597 -23.41 -45.33 -74.14
N LEU A 598 -24.53 -45.52 -74.82
CA LEU A 598 -24.85 -46.79 -75.49
C LEU A 598 -24.04 -47.05 -76.77
N SER A 599 -23.54 -48.28 -76.89
CA SER A 599 -22.90 -48.82 -78.10
C SER A 599 -23.59 -50.11 -78.55
N TYR A 600 -23.80 -50.27 -79.86
CA TYR A 600 -24.58 -51.37 -80.44
C TYR A 600 -23.68 -52.32 -81.24
N LYS A 601 -23.68 -53.62 -80.90
CA LYS A 601 -22.74 -54.62 -81.45
C LYS A 601 -23.45 -55.90 -81.89
N LEU A 602 -23.15 -56.41 -83.08
CA LEU A 602 -23.71 -57.67 -83.59
C LEU A 602 -22.94 -58.88 -83.05
N GLN A 603 -23.34 -59.39 -81.88
CA GLN A 603 -22.65 -60.51 -81.23
C GLN A 603 -22.82 -61.82 -82.01
N LYS A 604 -24.04 -62.13 -82.47
CA LYS A 604 -24.33 -63.37 -83.22
C LYS A 604 -25.31 -63.09 -84.37
N ALA A 605 -25.12 -63.76 -85.50
CA ALA A 605 -26.01 -63.73 -86.64
C ALA A 605 -26.05 -65.11 -87.30
N THR A 606 -27.13 -65.45 -88.03
CA THR A 606 -27.18 -66.65 -88.87
C THR A 606 -26.19 -66.54 -90.04
N ASP A 607 -26.13 -65.38 -90.72
CA ASP A 607 -24.98 -64.96 -91.53
C ASP A 607 -24.42 -63.62 -91.02
N ARG A 608 -23.12 -63.57 -90.72
CA ARG A 608 -22.39 -62.34 -90.33
C ARG A 608 -21.98 -61.47 -91.53
N ALA A 609 -22.05 -61.97 -92.76
CA ALA A 609 -21.74 -61.23 -93.97
C ALA A 609 -22.97 -60.58 -94.63
N LEU A 610 -24.17 -60.81 -94.09
CA LEU A 610 -25.43 -60.28 -94.63
C LEU A 610 -25.90 -59.00 -93.93
N PHE A 611 -25.66 -58.86 -92.62
CA PHE A 611 -26.15 -57.73 -91.82
C PHE A 611 -25.04 -57.06 -90.99
N GLU A 612 -25.13 -55.73 -90.89
CA GLU A 612 -24.37 -54.90 -89.96
C GLU A 612 -25.30 -54.19 -88.98
N VAL A 613 -24.73 -53.69 -87.88
CA VAL A 613 -25.43 -52.85 -86.90
C VAL A 613 -24.60 -51.59 -86.68
N GLY A 614 -25.22 -50.42 -86.85
CA GLY A 614 -24.55 -49.14 -86.67
C GLY A 614 -24.21 -48.86 -85.20
N LEU A 615 -22.92 -48.72 -84.91
CA LEU A 615 -22.34 -48.72 -83.55
C LEU A 615 -22.96 -47.71 -82.57
N GLN A 616 -23.46 -46.57 -83.05
CA GLN A 616 -24.00 -45.47 -82.23
C GLN A 616 -25.51 -45.25 -82.38
N ASN A 617 -26.13 -45.81 -83.43
CA ASN A 617 -27.54 -45.55 -83.77
C ASN A 617 -28.43 -46.80 -83.76
N GLY A 618 -27.88 -47.99 -83.53
CA GLY A 618 -28.64 -49.24 -83.40
C GLY A 618 -29.32 -49.73 -84.69
N GLU A 619 -29.08 -49.08 -85.83
CA GLU A 619 -29.72 -49.40 -87.10
C GLU A 619 -29.11 -50.68 -87.70
N ILE A 620 -29.96 -51.66 -88.00
CA ILE A 620 -29.58 -52.91 -88.63
C ILE A 620 -29.74 -52.76 -90.15
N ARG A 621 -28.67 -52.99 -90.91
CA ARG A 621 -28.65 -52.79 -92.37
C ARG A 621 -28.08 -53.98 -93.12
N THR A 622 -28.44 -54.12 -94.39
CA THR A 622 -27.86 -55.13 -95.30
C THR A 622 -26.46 -54.73 -95.77
N VAL A 623 -25.47 -55.61 -95.59
CA VAL A 623 -24.06 -55.39 -96.03
C VAL A 623 -23.87 -55.76 -97.51
N ARG A 624 -24.70 -56.68 -98.00
CA ARG A 624 -24.74 -57.16 -99.38
C ARG A 624 -26.19 -57.35 -99.81
N GLN A 625 -26.41 -57.41 -101.12
CA GLN A 625 -27.71 -57.80 -101.67
C GLN A 625 -28.08 -59.22 -101.20
N VAL A 626 -29.37 -59.41 -100.89
CA VAL A 626 -29.93 -60.70 -100.46
C VAL A 626 -30.08 -61.63 -101.68
N THR A 627 -29.88 -62.92 -101.49
CA THR A 627 -29.91 -63.91 -102.58
C THR A 627 -30.77 -65.13 -102.22
N ASP A 628 -31.26 -65.87 -103.22
CA ASP A 628 -32.07 -67.10 -103.03
C ASP A 628 -31.33 -68.27 -102.36
N LYS A 629 -30.06 -68.08 -101.97
CA LYS A 629 -29.26 -69.03 -101.18
C LYS A 629 -29.21 -68.67 -99.69
N ASP A 630 -29.67 -67.48 -99.33
CA ASP A 630 -29.66 -66.99 -97.95
C ASP A 630 -30.87 -67.55 -97.21
N ALA A 631 -30.66 -68.04 -95.98
CA ALA A 631 -31.72 -68.70 -95.22
C ALA A 631 -32.88 -67.72 -94.93
N VAL A 632 -34.12 -68.16 -95.21
CA VAL A 632 -35.35 -67.36 -95.03
C VAL A 632 -35.47 -66.84 -93.58
N LYS A 633 -35.11 -67.67 -92.59
CA LYS A 633 -35.12 -67.32 -91.18
C LYS A 633 -33.73 -66.93 -90.67
N GLN A 634 -33.47 -65.64 -90.64
CA GLN A 634 -32.27 -65.05 -90.05
C GLN A 634 -32.52 -64.72 -88.57
N ARG A 635 -31.56 -64.99 -87.69
CA ARG A 635 -31.61 -64.59 -86.27
C ARG A 635 -30.37 -63.78 -85.92
N LEU A 636 -30.60 -62.55 -85.48
CA LEU A 636 -29.57 -61.61 -85.07
C LEU A 636 -29.66 -61.43 -83.55
N THR A 637 -28.57 -61.66 -82.85
CA THR A 637 -28.40 -61.29 -81.44
C THR A 637 -27.54 -60.03 -81.40
N VAL A 638 -28.20 -58.90 -81.23
CA VAL A 638 -27.55 -57.61 -81.03
C VAL A 638 -27.37 -57.40 -79.52
N VAL A 639 -26.23 -56.87 -79.14
CA VAL A 639 -25.95 -56.48 -77.76
C VAL A 639 -25.84 -54.97 -77.72
N VAL A 640 -26.54 -54.37 -76.76
CA VAL A 640 -26.32 -52.99 -76.36
C VAL A 640 -25.38 -53.05 -75.16
N GLU A 641 -24.22 -52.41 -75.27
CA GLU A 641 -23.21 -52.31 -74.22
C GLU A 641 -22.99 -50.82 -73.93
N ASP A 642 -23.02 -50.42 -72.67
CA ASP A 642 -22.67 -49.06 -72.25
C ASP A 642 -21.17 -48.76 -72.44
N ASN A 643 -20.71 -47.61 -71.95
CA ASN A 643 -19.29 -47.26 -71.86
C ASN A 643 -18.84 -47.04 -70.39
N GLY A 644 -19.55 -47.61 -69.43
CA GLY A 644 -19.24 -47.53 -68.01
C GLY A 644 -18.15 -48.51 -67.57
N GLN A 645 -17.79 -48.47 -66.28
CA GLN A 645 -16.83 -49.40 -65.69
C GLN A 645 -17.31 -49.91 -64.32
N PRO A 646 -17.60 -51.22 -64.16
CA PRO A 646 -17.61 -52.26 -65.19
C PRO A 646 -18.74 -52.03 -66.20
N SER A 647 -18.45 -52.23 -67.48
CA SER A 647 -19.46 -52.10 -68.53
C SER A 647 -20.50 -53.22 -68.43
N ARG A 648 -21.76 -52.86 -68.63
CA ARG A 648 -22.93 -53.75 -68.58
C ARG A 648 -23.61 -53.76 -69.93
N SER A 649 -24.52 -54.71 -70.10
CA SER A 649 -25.10 -54.99 -71.41
C SER A 649 -26.45 -55.69 -71.35
N ALA A 650 -27.22 -55.51 -72.42
CA ALA A 650 -28.45 -56.24 -72.66
C ALA A 650 -28.47 -56.82 -74.08
N THR A 651 -28.94 -58.06 -74.20
CA THR A 651 -28.98 -58.80 -75.47
C THR A 651 -30.39 -58.83 -76.03
N VAL A 652 -30.60 -58.32 -77.24
CA VAL A 652 -31.88 -58.40 -77.96
C VAL A 652 -31.80 -59.44 -79.08
N ASN A 653 -32.82 -60.27 -79.21
CA ASN A 653 -32.95 -61.17 -80.36
C ASN A 653 -33.90 -60.54 -81.37
N VAL A 654 -33.35 -60.14 -82.52
CA VAL A 654 -34.10 -59.72 -83.69
C VAL A 654 -34.21 -60.91 -84.63
N ASN A 655 -35.42 -61.41 -84.85
CA ASN A 655 -35.68 -62.37 -85.92
C ASN A 655 -35.96 -61.56 -87.19
N VAL A 656 -35.38 -61.99 -88.31
CA VAL A 656 -35.54 -61.34 -89.61
C VAL A 656 -35.98 -62.40 -90.62
N ALA A 657 -37.03 -62.10 -91.38
CA ALA A 657 -37.60 -62.99 -92.40
C ALA A 657 -37.29 -62.45 -93.80
N VAL A 658 -36.56 -63.22 -94.61
CA VAL A 658 -36.27 -62.89 -96.01
C VAL A 658 -37.41 -63.40 -96.89
N ALA A 659 -38.35 -62.53 -97.22
CA ALA A 659 -39.55 -62.86 -97.98
C ALA A 659 -40.08 -61.64 -98.73
N ASP A 660 -40.61 -61.85 -99.94
CA ASP A 660 -41.17 -60.75 -100.73
C ASP A 660 -42.63 -60.44 -100.36
N SER A 661 -43.27 -61.30 -99.54
CA SER A 661 -44.60 -61.02 -98.98
C SER A 661 -44.90 -61.75 -97.66
N PHE A 662 -45.75 -61.15 -96.82
CA PHE A 662 -46.19 -61.72 -95.53
C PHE A 662 -46.80 -63.15 -95.60
N PRO A 663 -47.60 -63.51 -96.64
CA PRO A 663 -48.11 -64.87 -96.79
C PRO A 663 -47.03 -65.94 -97.02
N GLU A 664 -45.92 -65.57 -97.66
CA GLU A 664 -44.79 -66.46 -97.94
C GLU A 664 -44.12 -66.89 -96.62
N VAL A 665 -43.91 -65.93 -95.71
CA VAL A 665 -43.41 -66.17 -94.34
C VAL A 665 -44.27 -67.21 -93.62
N LEU A 666 -45.59 -67.05 -93.62
CA LEU A 666 -46.52 -67.96 -92.94
C LEU A 666 -46.50 -69.40 -93.52
N SER A 667 -46.06 -69.59 -94.77
CA SER A 667 -46.04 -70.90 -95.42
C SER A 667 -44.88 -71.80 -94.99
N GLU A 668 -43.76 -71.24 -94.49
CA GLU A 668 -42.64 -72.02 -93.91
C GLU A 668 -42.75 -72.20 -92.38
N PHE A 669 -43.66 -71.49 -91.71
CA PHE A 669 -43.86 -71.58 -90.25
C PHE A 669 -44.84 -72.70 -89.82
N THR A 670 -45.08 -73.71 -90.65
CA THR A 670 -46.05 -74.80 -90.38
C THR A 670 -45.53 -75.89 -89.43
N ASP A 671 -44.89 -75.49 -88.33
CA ASP A 671 -44.47 -76.39 -87.24
C ASP A 671 -44.76 -75.74 -85.87
N PHE A 672 -46.06 -75.59 -85.58
CA PHE A 672 -46.56 -75.20 -84.26
C PHE A 672 -47.63 -76.21 -83.81
N THR A 673 -47.22 -77.14 -82.95
CA THR A 673 -48.13 -78.02 -82.21
C THR A 673 -49.05 -77.17 -81.33
N HIS A 674 -50.30 -77.06 -81.74
CA HIS A 674 -51.33 -76.34 -80.99
C HIS A 674 -51.84 -77.21 -79.84
N ASP A 675 -51.09 -77.25 -78.75
CA ASP A 675 -51.46 -77.96 -77.51
C ASP A 675 -52.66 -77.28 -76.85
N LYS A 676 -53.86 -77.66 -77.32
CA LYS A 676 -55.16 -77.21 -76.80
C LYS A 676 -55.59 -78.05 -75.60
N ASP A 677 -54.85 -77.96 -74.50
CA ASP A 677 -55.30 -78.46 -73.20
C ASP A 677 -56.44 -77.58 -72.66
N TYR A 678 -57.66 -77.90 -73.09
CA TYR A 678 -58.89 -77.25 -72.63
C TYR A 678 -59.22 -77.74 -71.22
N ASN A 679 -58.68 -77.05 -70.22
CA ASN A 679 -58.58 -77.55 -68.85
C ASN A 679 -59.90 -77.35 -68.04
N ASP A 680 -60.74 -78.39 -68.02
CA ASP A 680 -62.06 -78.41 -67.33
C ASP A 680 -62.02 -77.96 -65.86
N ASN A 681 -60.88 -78.08 -65.18
CA ASN A 681 -60.70 -77.74 -63.77
C ASN A 681 -60.91 -76.25 -63.46
N LEU A 682 -60.84 -75.34 -64.45
CA LEU A 682 -61.01 -73.90 -64.24
C LEU A 682 -62.40 -73.57 -63.65
N THR A 683 -63.44 -74.30 -64.07
CA THR A 683 -64.81 -74.10 -63.57
C THR A 683 -64.94 -74.49 -62.10
N PHE A 684 -64.31 -75.59 -61.70
CA PHE A 684 -64.27 -76.05 -60.31
C PHE A 684 -63.55 -75.05 -59.39
N TYR A 685 -62.36 -74.57 -59.80
CA TYR A 685 -61.62 -73.58 -59.00
C TYR A 685 -62.33 -72.23 -58.92
N LEU A 686 -63.06 -71.80 -59.96
CA LEU A 686 -63.84 -70.55 -59.93
C LEU A 686 -65.06 -70.64 -59.01
N VAL A 687 -65.76 -71.78 -58.99
CA VAL A 687 -66.85 -72.05 -58.02
C VAL A 687 -66.30 -72.13 -56.58
N LEU A 688 -65.17 -72.80 -56.38
CA LEU A 688 -64.49 -72.88 -55.08
C LEU A 688 -64.08 -71.49 -54.57
N ALA A 689 -63.51 -70.65 -55.44
CA ALA A 689 -63.15 -69.27 -55.10
C ALA A 689 -64.36 -68.42 -54.72
N LEU A 690 -65.47 -68.50 -55.46
CA LEU A 690 -66.73 -67.82 -55.12
C LEU A 690 -67.29 -68.28 -53.77
N ALA A 691 -67.23 -69.58 -53.46
CA ALA A 691 -67.66 -70.12 -52.18
C ALA A 691 -66.80 -69.60 -51.01
N VAL A 692 -65.46 -69.58 -51.17
CA VAL A 692 -64.53 -69.07 -50.15
C VAL A 692 -64.68 -67.56 -49.93
N VAL A 693 -64.81 -66.76 -50.99
CA VAL A 693 -65.03 -65.30 -50.89
C VAL A 693 -66.37 -65.00 -50.23
N SER A 694 -67.44 -65.74 -50.58
CA SER A 694 -68.75 -65.63 -49.92
C SER A 694 -68.67 -65.95 -48.42
N PHE A 695 -67.97 -67.04 -48.06
CA PHE A 695 -67.76 -67.41 -46.65
C PHE A 695 -66.99 -66.34 -45.87
N LEU A 696 -65.88 -65.82 -46.43
CA LEU A 696 -65.10 -64.74 -45.80
C LEU A 696 -65.92 -63.43 -45.67
N PHE A 697 -66.77 -63.11 -46.64
CA PHE A 697 -67.68 -61.96 -46.57
C PHE A 697 -68.72 -62.13 -45.43
N ILE A 698 -69.34 -63.30 -45.31
CA ILE A 698 -70.28 -63.60 -44.22
C ILE A 698 -69.57 -63.57 -42.85
N VAL A 699 -68.38 -64.16 -42.74
CA VAL A 699 -67.57 -64.14 -41.50
C VAL A 699 -67.17 -62.72 -41.11
N SER A 700 -66.77 -61.88 -42.07
CA SER A 700 -66.42 -60.47 -41.78
C SER A 700 -67.64 -59.63 -41.39
N ILE A 701 -68.83 -59.86 -41.96
CA ILE A 701 -70.09 -59.24 -41.48
C ILE A 701 -70.40 -59.70 -40.04
N ILE A 702 -70.26 -60.99 -39.73
CA ILE A 702 -70.46 -61.50 -38.35
C ILE A 702 -69.42 -60.91 -37.39
N ALA A 703 -68.17 -60.74 -37.82
CA ALA A 703 -67.13 -60.07 -37.04
C ALA A 703 -67.46 -58.59 -36.79
N ILE A 704 -67.91 -57.85 -37.80
CA ILE A 704 -68.31 -56.44 -37.66
C ILE A 704 -69.55 -56.31 -36.74
N LEU A 705 -70.56 -57.17 -36.90
CA LEU A 705 -71.76 -57.17 -36.05
C LEU A 705 -71.43 -57.54 -34.60
N SER A 706 -70.59 -58.56 -34.38
CA SER A 706 -70.16 -58.95 -33.03
C SER A 706 -69.29 -57.88 -32.36
N VAL A 707 -68.34 -57.25 -33.07
CA VAL A 707 -67.55 -56.11 -32.56
C VAL A 707 -68.44 -54.90 -32.27
N LYS A 708 -69.44 -54.61 -33.11
CA LYS A 708 -70.37 -53.48 -32.91
C LYS A 708 -71.30 -53.72 -31.71
N CYS A 709 -71.84 -54.93 -31.56
CA CYS A 709 -72.55 -55.36 -30.35
C CYS A 709 -71.64 -55.37 -29.11
N TYR A 710 -70.37 -55.77 -29.24
CA TYR A 710 -69.42 -55.80 -28.13
C TYR A 710 -69.06 -54.39 -27.65
N ARG A 711 -68.77 -53.44 -28.56
CA ARG A 711 -68.60 -52.01 -28.20
C ARG A 711 -69.85 -51.45 -27.52
N TRP A 712 -71.03 -51.65 -28.12
CA TRP A 712 -72.32 -51.17 -27.57
C TRP A 712 -72.66 -51.75 -26.20
N ARG A 713 -72.20 -52.99 -25.90
CA ARG A 713 -72.36 -53.63 -24.59
C ARG A 713 -71.27 -53.24 -23.58
N ARG A 714 -70.06 -52.92 -24.05
CA ARG A 714 -68.90 -52.48 -23.26
C ARG A 714 -69.06 -51.07 -22.71
N GLU A 715 -69.81 -50.20 -23.37
CA GLU A 715 -70.13 -48.84 -22.89
C GLU A 715 -71.23 -48.80 -21.81
N ARG A 716 -71.79 -49.94 -21.39
CA ARG A 716 -72.88 -50.04 -20.40
C ARG A 716 -72.61 -50.93 -19.19
N MET A 717 -71.40 -51.47 -19.03
CA MET A 717 -71.01 -52.30 -17.89
C MET A 717 -69.65 -51.88 -17.35
N PHE A 718 -69.55 -51.79 -16.02
CA PHE A 718 -68.37 -51.37 -15.23
C PHE A 718 -67.95 -49.88 -15.41
N TYR A 719 -68.16 -48.93 -14.49
CA TYR A 719 -68.88 -48.84 -13.21
C TYR A 719 -68.91 -50.09 -12.30
N LYS A 720 -67.73 -50.59 -11.93
CA LYS A 720 -67.43 -51.13 -10.59
C LYS A 720 -65.94 -51.47 -10.46
N SER A 721 -65.43 -51.29 -9.24
CA SER A 721 -64.03 -51.43 -8.84
C SER A 721 -63.51 -52.86 -8.96
N GLY A 722 -62.18 -53.00 -9.16
CA GLY A 722 -61.49 -54.28 -9.00
C GLY A 722 -60.06 -54.22 -9.53
N ALA A 723 -59.06 -54.33 -8.65
CA ALA A 723 -57.66 -54.50 -9.03
C ALA A 723 -57.30 -55.99 -9.04
N ASN A 724 -56.44 -56.43 -9.98
CA ASN A 724 -55.18 -57.14 -9.68
C ASN A 724 -54.45 -57.64 -10.96
N LEU A 725 -53.14 -57.83 -10.79
CA LEU A 725 -52.16 -58.47 -11.69
C LEU A 725 -52.32 -60.03 -11.70
N PRO A 726 -51.61 -60.84 -12.52
CA PRO A 726 -50.27 -60.59 -13.09
C PRO A 726 -49.94 -61.10 -14.52
N VAL A 727 -48.70 -60.79 -14.96
CA VAL A 727 -47.91 -61.39 -16.07
C VAL A 727 -47.07 -62.55 -15.45
N ILE A 728 -46.40 -63.53 -16.08
CA ILE A 728 -45.43 -63.69 -17.20
C ILE A 728 -45.24 -65.24 -17.40
N PRO A 729 -44.36 -65.82 -18.27
CA PRO A 729 -43.46 -65.29 -19.33
C PRO A 729 -43.55 -66.04 -20.70
N TYR A 730 -42.68 -65.71 -21.68
CA TYR A 730 -41.77 -66.68 -22.33
C TYR A 730 -40.66 -65.97 -23.18
N TYR A 731 -39.44 -66.51 -23.10
CA TYR A 731 -38.22 -66.29 -23.94
C TYR A 731 -37.94 -67.65 -24.68
N PRO A 732 -36.79 -68.00 -25.34
CA PRO A 732 -35.49 -67.35 -25.62
C PRO A 732 -35.18 -67.44 -27.18
N PRO A 733 -33.95 -67.70 -27.76
CA PRO A 733 -32.57 -67.77 -27.23
C PRO A 733 -31.37 -67.24 -28.07
N LEU A 734 -30.29 -66.87 -27.33
CA LEU A 734 -28.84 -67.07 -27.60
C LEU A 734 -28.20 -66.40 -28.84
N TYR A 735 -26.89 -66.14 -28.90
CA TYR A 735 -25.73 -66.57 -28.07
C TYR A 735 -24.90 -65.38 -27.53
N ALA A 736 -23.89 -65.64 -26.71
CA ALA A 736 -22.94 -64.67 -26.15
C ALA A 736 -21.51 -65.25 -26.12
N ASP A 737 -20.47 -64.41 -25.92
CA ASP A 737 -19.40 -64.80 -24.98
C ASP A 737 -18.55 -63.65 -24.37
N VAL A 738 -18.02 -63.93 -23.17
CA VAL A 738 -16.98 -63.30 -22.31
C VAL A 738 -16.73 -61.77 -22.28
N GLY A 739 -16.90 -61.18 -21.07
CA GLY A 739 -16.16 -60.01 -20.55
C GLY A 739 -16.80 -58.63 -20.81
N GLY A 740 -17.30 -57.86 -19.83
CA GLY A 740 -17.02 -57.81 -18.38
C GLY A 740 -16.03 -56.66 -18.10
N THR A 741 -16.37 -55.55 -17.43
CA THR A 741 -17.50 -55.29 -16.51
C THR A 741 -17.93 -53.82 -16.45
N GLY A 742 -19.18 -53.56 -16.04
CA GLY A 742 -19.52 -52.40 -15.19
C GLY A 742 -20.27 -51.24 -15.86
N THR A 743 -21.57 -51.10 -15.59
CA THR A 743 -22.44 -50.04 -16.14
C THR A 743 -22.82 -48.97 -15.14
N LEU A 744 -22.88 -47.70 -15.58
CA LEU A 744 -23.75 -46.67 -15.01
C LEU A 744 -24.47 -45.93 -16.14
N GLN A 745 -25.79 -46.09 -16.24
CA GLN A 745 -26.64 -45.25 -17.09
C GLN A 745 -27.22 -44.11 -16.25
N HIS A 746 -27.07 -42.87 -16.72
CA HIS A 746 -27.92 -41.76 -16.27
C HIS A 746 -29.16 -41.70 -17.16
N VAL A 747 -30.34 -41.69 -16.55
CA VAL A 747 -31.62 -41.49 -17.24
C VAL A 747 -32.16 -40.11 -16.85
N TYR A 748 -32.38 -39.26 -17.85
CA TYR A 748 -33.05 -37.97 -17.65
C TYR A 748 -34.55 -38.20 -17.45
N ASN A 749 -35.08 -37.76 -16.32
CA ASN A 749 -36.52 -37.55 -16.12
C ASN A 749 -36.82 -36.06 -16.12
N TYR A 750 -37.79 -35.66 -16.92
CA TYR A 750 -38.36 -34.31 -16.93
C TYR A 750 -39.72 -34.36 -16.22
N GLU A 751 -39.89 -33.64 -15.12
CA GLU A 751 -41.21 -33.45 -14.49
C GLU A 751 -41.76 -32.05 -14.77
N VAL A 752 -43.03 -31.99 -15.15
CA VAL A 752 -43.73 -30.76 -15.52
C VAL A 752 -44.62 -30.30 -14.36
N CYS A 753 -44.19 -29.25 -13.65
CA CYS A 753 -45.01 -28.62 -12.62
C CYS A 753 -45.92 -27.52 -13.22
N ARG A 754 -47.23 -27.62 -13.00
CA ARG A 754 -48.18 -26.50 -13.14
C ARG A 754 -48.60 -25.97 -11.77
N THR A 755 -48.88 -24.68 -11.71
CA THR A 755 -48.99 -23.86 -10.50
C THR A 755 -50.32 -23.97 -9.77
N THR A 756 -50.30 -23.87 -8.44
CA THR A 756 -51.40 -23.32 -7.63
C THR A 756 -50.85 -22.36 -6.56
N ASP A 757 -51.55 -21.24 -6.38
CA ASP A 757 -51.25 -20.11 -5.49
C ASP A 757 -51.20 -20.46 -3.98
N SER A 758 -50.24 -19.88 -3.25
CA SER A 758 -50.40 -19.48 -1.84
C SER A 758 -49.30 -18.52 -1.38
N ARG A 759 -49.51 -17.83 -0.25
CA ARG A 759 -48.69 -16.72 0.26
C ARG A 759 -47.74 -17.12 1.42
N LYS A 760 -46.59 -16.41 1.48
CA LYS A 760 -45.67 -16.13 2.61
C LYS A 760 -44.58 -17.17 3.00
N SER A 761 -43.37 -16.59 3.15
CA SER A 761 -42.29 -16.83 4.14
C SER A 761 -41.61 -18.20 4.25
N ASP A 762 -40.27 -18.16 4.06
CA ASP A 762 -39.18 -18.83 4.80
C ASP A 762 -39.28 -20.34 5.09
N LEU A 763 -38.23 -21.16 4.96
CA LEU A 763 -36.96 -21.01 5.71
C LEU A 763 -35.92 -22.09 5.29
N LYS A 764 -34.62 -21.77 5.41
CA LYS A 764 -33.44 -22.68 5.52
C LYS A 764 -33.26 -23.84 4.51
N TYR A 765 -32.13 -23.79 3.79
CA TYR A 765 -31.44 -25.00 3.33
C TYR A 765 -30.49 -25.54 4.43
N VAL A 766 -30.42 -26.87 4.54
CA VAL A 766 -29.42 -27.59 5.36
C VAL A 766 -28.47 -28.32 4.41
N ARG A 767 -27.15 -28.13 4.57
CA ARG A 767 -26.15 -28.95 3.87
C ARG A 767 -26.05 -30.34 4.51
N PRO A 768 -26.08 -31.43 3.74
CA PRO A 768 -25.33 -32.63 4.08
C PRO A 768 -23.85 -32.42 3.75
N CYS A 769 -22.95 -32.85 4.62
CA CYS A 769 -21.52 -32.97 4.30
C CYS A 769 -21.23 -34.40 3.82
N SER A 770 -20.45 -34.53 2.76
CA SER A 770 -19.86 -35.81 2.33
C SER A 770 -18.48 -35.54 1.74
N GLU A 771 -17.44 -35.76 2.53
CA GLU A 771 -16.06 -35.70 2.07
C GLU A 771 -15.74 -36.93 1.20
N SER A 772 -15.04 -36.73 0.09
CA SER A 772 -14.42 -37.81 -0.67
C SER A 772 -13.17 -37.31 -1.38
N ILE A 773 -12.01 -37.47 -0.71
CA ILE A 773 -10.71 -37.25 -1.32
C ILE A 773 -10.19 -38.61 -1.79
N ILE A 774 -10.02 -38.76 -3.10
CA ILE A 774 -9.20 -39.82 -3.70
C ILE A 774 -8.19 -39.13 -4.61
N SER A 775 -6.96 -38.99 -4.13
CA SER A 775 -5.82 -38.70 -4.98
C SER A 775 -5.40 -39.98 -5.71
N LEU A 776 -5.13 -39.85 -7.01
CA LEU A 776 -4.44 -40.87 -7.79
C LEU A 776 -3.08 -40.29 -8.17
N ASP A 777 -2.00 -40.98 -7.80
CA ASP A 777 -0.65 -40.74 -8.32
C ASP A 777 -0.01 -42.08 -8.66
N SER A 778 0.84 -42.11 -9.69
CA SER A 778 1.29 -43.33 -10.34
C SER A 778 2.80 -43.44 -10.40
N SER A 779 3.38 -44.17 -9.45
CA SER A 779 4.68 -44.83 -9.65
C SER A 779 4.76 -46.09 -8.78
N GLY A 780 5.17 -47.20 -9.37
CA GLY A 780 5.25 -48.50 -8.69
C GLY A 780 6.61 -49.14 -8.86
N THR A 781 7.32 -49.39 -7.75
CA THR A 781 8.49 -50.28 -7.74
C THR A 781 8.72 -50.93 -6.37
N GLN A 782 8.96 -52.25 -6.42
CA GLN A 782 9.74 -53.06 -5.47
C GLN A 782 9.20 -53.36 -4.04
N THR A 783 8.82 -54.64 -3.88
CA THR A 783 9.17 -55.58 -2.80
C THR A 783 8.85 -55.28 -1.32
N LEU A 784 7.88 -56.05 -0.82
CA LEU A 784 7.94 -56.90 0.39
C LEU A 784 8.89 -56.50 1.55
N THR A 785 8.30 -56.28 2.73
CA THR A 785 8.68 -57.05 3.94
C THR A 785 7.52 -57.08 4.95
N HIS A 786 7.57 -58.00 5.92
CA HIS A 786 6.45 -58.35 6.81
C HIS A 786 6.96 -58.55 8.25
N ALA A 787 6.55 -57.70 9.20
CA ALA A 787 6.84 -57.88 10.63
C ALA A 787 5.80 -57.23 11.56
N GLN A 788 5.48 -57.95 12.65
CA GLN A 788 5.00 -57.56 14.00
C GLN A 788 4.39 -56.15 14.19
N ARG A 789 3.17 -55.95 14.70
CA ARG A 789 2.29 -56.65 15.67
C ARG A 789 2.76 -56.67 17.14
N GLY A 790 2.32 -55.66 17.89
CA GLY A 790 2.12 -55.67 19.35
C GLY A 790 3.25 -55.07 20.20
N LYS A 791 3.02 -54.65 21.45
CA LYS A 791 1.75 -54.43 22.21
C LYS A 791 2.10 -53.67 23.52
N GLN A 792 1.09 -53.12 24.24
CA GLN A 792 1.17 -52.61 25.63
C GLN A 792 1.90 -51.26 25.81
N ASN A 793 1.60 -50.40 26.80
CA ASN A 793 0.54 -50.41 27.84
C ASN A 793 0.22 -48.97 28.34
N PHE A 794 -0.97 -48.80 28.93
CA PHE A 794 -1.41 -47.87 30.01
C PHE A 794 -0.75 -46.49 30.25
N ASP A 795 -1.58 -45.45 30.29
CA ASP A 795 -1.97 -44.66 31.51
C ASP A 795 -3.02 -43.58 31.06
N ASP A 796 -3.95 -43.07 31.87
CA ASP A 796 -4.79 -43.69 32.91
C ASP A 796 -6.18 -42.96 32.90
N CYS A 797 -7.18 -43.46 33.64
CA CYS A 797 -8.58 -43.00 33.55
C CYS A 797 -8.93 -41.76 34.40
N ASP A 798 -9.99 -41.04 33.98
CA ASP A 798 -11.04 -40.60 34.92
C ASP A 798 -12.41 -40.50 34.20
N ASP A 799 -13.51 -40.86 34.88
CA ASP A 799 -14.82 -41.15 34.25
C ASP A 799 -16.01 -41.02 35.23
N GLN A 800 -17.02 -40.18 34.91
CA GLN A 800 -18.37 -40.26 35.53
C GLN A 800 -19.53 -39.48 34.85
N GLN A 801 -20.17 -40.11 33.87
CA GLN A 801 -21.54 -40.64 33.98
C GLN A 801 -22.76 -39.77 34.50
N LYS A 802 -23.42 -39.07 33.55
CA LYS A 802 -24.90 -39.11 33.26
C LYS A 802 -25.96 -38.24 34.06
N PRO A 803 -27.25 -38.14 33.57
CA PRO A 803 -28.13 -36.93 33.63
C PRO A 803 -29.45 -37.16 34.47
N PRO A 804 -30.66 -36.51 34.27
CA PRO A 804 -31.12 -35.42 33.37
C PRO A 804 -32.07 -34.34 34.01
N ASN A 805 -32.82 -33.62 33.16
CA ASN A 805 -33.95 -32.68 33.42
C ASN A 805 -33.60 -31.25 33.92
N ALA A 806 -34.38 -30.18 33.63
CA ALA A 806 -35.36 -29.91 32.56
C ALA A 806 -35.76 -28.39 32.55
N ASP A 807 -36.56 -28.01 31.54
CA ASP A 807 -37.77 -27.16 31.64
C ASP A 807 -37.81 -25.60 31.48
N TRP A 808 -38.77 -25.21 30.62
CA TRP A 808 -39.49 -23.97 30.24
C TRP A 808 -39.10 -22.49 30.52
N ARG A 809 -39.30 -21.72 29.42
CA ARG A 809 -39.95 -20.37 29.26
C ARG A 809 -39.21 -19.09 29.65
N PHE A 810 -39.13 -18.19 28.66
CA PHE A 810 -39.13 -16.73 28.83
C PHE A 810 -40.56 -16.15 28.69
N THR A 811 -40.78 -14.97 29.28
CA THR A 811 -42.00 -14.15 29.16
C THR A 811 -41.66 -12.74 28.61
N GLN A 812 -42.64 -11.82 28.56
CA GLN A 812 -42.66 -10.70 27.61
C GLN A 812 -42.79 -9.31 28.27
N ASN A 813 -42.22 -8.27 27.64
CA ASN A 813 -42.36 -6.82 27.92
C ASN A 813 -41.62 -6.32 29.20
N GLN A 814 -41.16 -5.06 29.35
CA GLN A 814 -41.58 -3.74 28.81
C GLN A 814 -40.38 -2.79 28.49
N ARG A 815 -40.68 -1.52 28.14
CA ARG A 815 -39.77 -0.42 27.72
C ARG A 815 -39.84 0.77 28.71
N PRO A 816 -38.72 1.46 29.03
CA PRO A 816 -38.47 2.85 28.59
C PRO A 816 -37.04 3.01 28.00
N GLY A 817 -36.55 4.16 27.50
CA GLY A 817 -37.05 5.53 27.45
C GLY A 817 -36.00 6.52 28.03
N PRO A 818 -35.25 7.30 27.21
CA PRO A 818 -34.09 8.07 27.66
C PRO A 818 -34.39 9.56 27.96
N SER A 819 -33.66 10.12 28.94
CA SER A 819 -33.61 11.56 29.27
C SER A 819 -32.25 11.92 29.88
N GLY A 820 -31.71 13.10 29.55
CA GLY A 820 -30.50 13.64 30.20
C GLY A 820 -29.79 14.71 29.37
N ALA A 821 -29.91 15.98 29.76
CA ALA A 821 -29.23 17.12 29.13
C ALA A 821 -28.85 18.18 30.19
N ALA A 822 -27.78 18.94 29.93
CA ALA A 822 -27.30 20.06 30.74
C ALA A 822 -26.57 21.09 29.85
N ALA A 823 -26.47 22.34 30.29
CA ALA A 823 -25.84 23.49 29.59
C ALA A 823 -25.38 24.53 30.65
N THR A 824 -24.77 25.70 30.39
CA THR A 824 -24.51 26.56 29.20
C THR A 824 -23.28 27.46 29.58
N PRO A 825 -22.95 28.65 28.98
CA PRO A 825 -23.25 29.30 27.69
C PRO A 825 -22.02 29.90 26.93
N GLU A 826 -22.29 30.60 25.81
CA GLU A 826 -21.56 31.78 25.24
C GLU A 826 -20.13 31.60 24.66
N VAL A 827 -19.67 32.33 23.62
CA VAL A 827 -20.18 33.47 22.79
C VAL A 827 -20.07 33.12 21.27
N ALA A 828 -20.72 33.87 20.36
CA ALA A 828 -20.96 33.46 18.95
C ALA A 828 -20.37 34.34 17.82
N VAL A 829 -20.16 33.71 16.64
CA VAL A 829 -19.95 34.27 15.28
C VAL A 829 -20.44 33.21 14.25
N GLY A 830 -21.02 33.49 13.07
CA GLY A 830 -21.47 34.79 12.53
C GLY A 830 -21.89 34.85 11.04
N THR A 831 -21.91 33.76 10.25
CA THR A 831 -22.16 33.80 8.77
C THR A 831 -23.49 33.18 8.31
N GLY A 832 -24.01 33.64 7.16
CA GLY A 832 -25.39 33.39 6.68
C GLY A 832 -25.57 32.28 5.63
N PRO A 833 -26.81 32.09 5.11
CA PRO A 833 -27.20 30.93 4.31
C PRO A 833 -27.17 31.16 2.78
N TRP A 834 -26.82 30.09 2.05
CA TRP A 834 -27.24 29.83 0.66
C TRP A 834 -27.86 28.41 0.60
N PRO A 835 -28.76 28.12 -0.37
CA PRO A 835 -29.61 26.92 -0.31
C PRO A 835 -28.98 25.68 -0.98
N ASN A 836 -29.32 24.51 -0.45
CA ASN A 836 -29.11 23.23 -1.15
C ASN A 836 -30.14 23.03 -2.28
N PRO A 837 -29.78 22.32 -3.36
CA PRO A 837 -30.74 21.85 -4.37
C PRO A 837 -31.63 20.70 -3.85
N PRO A 838 -32.82 20.47 -4.45
CA PRO A 838 -33.74 19.41 -4.04
C PRO A 838 -33.33 18.02 -4.56
N THR A 839 -33.74 16.98 -3.82
CA THR A 839 -33.60 15.56 -4.18
C THR A 839 -34.70 15.07 -5.12
N GLU A 840 -34.43 14.00 -5.87
CA GLU A 840 -35.34 13.39 -6.83
C GLU A 840 -36.60 12.79 -6.17
N ALA A 841 -37.77 13.42 -6.38
CA ALA A 841 -39.08 12.88 -5.99
C ALA A 841 -40.25 13.24 -6.92
N GLU A 842 -40.07 14.13 -7.90
CA GLU A 842 -41.16 14.65 -8.76
C GLU A 842 -40.88 14.53 -10.28
N GLN A 843 -40.11 13.52 -10.70
CA GLN A 843 -39.68 13.38 -12.10
C GLN A 843 -40.45 12.32 -12.91
N LEU A 844 -41.78 12.24 -12.75
CA LEU A 844 -42.63 11.26 -13.46
C LEU A 844 -44.00 11.80 -13.91
N GLN A 845 -44.04 13.03 -14.44
CA GLN A 845 -45.28 13.62 -14.99
C GLN A 845 -45.06 14.54 -16.22
N ALA A 846 -44.02 14.29 -17.04
CA ALA A 846 -43.68 15.14 -18.19
C ALA A 846 -43.07 14.38 -19.40
N LEU A 847 -43.75 13.37 -19.94
CA LEU A 847 -43.31 12.65 -21.16
C LEU A 847 -44.44 12.40 -22.17
N MET A 848 -45.16 13.45 -22.57
CA MET A 848 -46.01 13.46 -23.78
C MET A 848 -46.15 14.88 -24.34
N ALA A 849 -46.25 14.99 -25.66
CA ALA A 849 -46.56 16.18 -26.48
C ALA A 849 -45.56 17.37 -26.45
N ALA A 850 -44.69 17.45 -27.47
CA ALA A 850 -44.24 18.71 -28.10
C ALA A 850 -43.50 18.46 -29.43
N ALA A 851 -44.23 18.32 -30.55
CA ALA A 851 -43.66 18.38 -31.91
C ALA A 851 -44.75 18.62 -32.96
N ASN A 852 -45.14 19.87 -33.20
CA ASN A 852 -45.93 20.22 -34.39
C ASN A 852 -45.74 21.68 -34.81
N GLU A 853 -45.62 21.88 -36.13
CA GLU A 853 -45.86 23.10 -36.92
C GLU A 853 -45.10 24.42 -36.62
N VAL A 854 -44.55 24.99 -37.69
CA VAL A 854 -43.99 26.35 -37.79
C VAL A 854 -44.62 27.03 -39.00
N SER A 855 -45.19 28.23 -38.84
CA SER A 855 -45.59 29.06 -39.98
C SER A 855 -45.72 30.56 -39.64
N GLU A 856 -45.71 31.38 -40.69
CA GLU A 856 -46.10 32.80 -40.79
C GLU A 856 -45.32 33.90 -40.02
N ALA A 857 -44.29 34.41 -40.71
CA ALA A 857 -44.07 35.84 -41.06
C ALA A 857 -44.32 36.97 -40.03
N THR A 858 -43.38 37.93 -39.87
CA THR A 858 -43.35 39.15 -40.72
C THR A 858 -42.06 40.01 -40.58
N ASN A 859 -41.71 40.70 -41.68
CA ASN A 859 -40.97 41.99 -41.85
C ASN A 859 -40.14 42.57 -40.66
N THR A 860 -38.89 43.03 -40.87
CA THR A 860 -38.62 44.33 -41.53
C THR A 860 -37.17 44.58 -42.02
N LEU A 861 -37.10 45.37 -43.09
CA LEU A 861 -35.99 45.98 -43.87
C LEU A 861 -34.67 46.42 -43.18
N GLY A 862 -33.53 46.20 -43.85
CA GLY A 862 -32.22 46.87 -43.66
C GLY A 862 -31.18 46.46 -44.74
N PRO A 863 -30.38 47.34 -45.40
CA PRO A 863 -29.76 47.01 -46.71
C PRO A 863 -28.22 47.14 -46.90
N GLY A 864 -27.68 46.40 -47.88
CA GLY A 864 -26.41 46.66 -48.60
C GLY A 864 -25.26 45.64 -48.36
N THR A 865 -24.35 45.33 -49.31
CA THR A 865 -24.24 45.72 -50.75
C THR A 865 -23.23 44.86 -51.55
N MET A 866 -23.55 44.56 -52.83
CA MET A 866 -22.65 44.42 -54.01
C MET A 866 -21.70 43.20 -54.21
N GLY A 867 -21.65 42.68 -55.45
CA GLY A 867 -20.64 41.74 -56.01
C GLY A 867 -21.20 40.39 -56.50
N LEU A 868 -21.70 40.20 -57.75
CA LEU A 868 -20.99 40.04 -59.05
C LEU A 868 -19.96 38.88 -59.09
N SER A 869 -19.94 37.94 -60.05
CA SER A 869 -20.86 37.67 -61.19
C SER A 869 -20.56 36.36 -61.96
N THR A 870 -21.57 35.52 -62.26
CA THR A 870 -21.73 34.61 -63.45
C THR A 870 -20.65 33.53 -63.77
N ARG A 871 -20.94 32.29 -64.19
CA ARG A 871 -21.66 31.88 -65.44
C ARG A 871 -22.05 30.37 -65.49
N TYR A 872 -23.20 30.09 -66.15
CA TYR A 872 -23.56 28.92 -66.99
C TYR A 872 -23.46 27.44 -66.50
N ASN A 873 -24.62 26.94 -66.05
CA ASN A 873 -25.45 25.81 -66.52
C ASN A 873 -24.90 24.40 -66.94
N PRO A 874 -25.71 23.32 -66.74
CA PRO A 874 -25.33 21.91 -66.99
C PRO A 874 -26.02 21.25 -68.22
N GLN A 875 -25.62 20.01 -68.57
CA GLN A 875 -26.55 19.03 -69.15
C GLN A 875 -26.17 17.54 -68.96
N PHE A 876 -27.22 16.72 -68.98
CA PHE A 876 -27.37 15.26 -68.89
C PHE A 876 -26.36 14.35 -69.63
N THR A 877 -26.17 13.13 -69.12
CA THR A 877 -26.78 11.92 -69.74
C THR A 877 -26.82 10.70 -68.82
N LEU A 878 -27.80 9.82 -69.05
CA LEU A 878 -28.01 8.53 -68.40
C LEU A 878 -27.93 7.44 -69.46
N GLN A 879 -27.09 6.41 -69.26
CA GLN A 879 -27.31 5.05 -69.82
C GLN A 879 -26.25 4.06 -69.32
N HIS A 880 -26.67 2.95 -68.71
CA HIS A 880 -26.31 1.61 -69.19
C HIS A 880 -27.15 0.51 -68.52
N VAL A 881 -27.81 -0.31 -69.34
CA VAL A 881 -28.39 -1.63 -69.06
C VAL A 881 -28.16 -2.45 -70.33
N PRO A 882 -27.48 -3.60 -70.27
CA PRO A 882 -28.10 -4.88 -70.68
C PRO A 882 -27.50 -6.09 -69.90
N ASP A 883 -27.92 -7.36 -70.03
CA ASP A 883 -29.14 -7.97 -70.60
C ASP A 883 -29.47 -9.25 -69.80
N TYR A 884 -30.64 -9.84 -69.99
CA TYR A 884 -30.99 -11.18 -69.49
C TYR A 884 -31.30 -12.13 -70.66
N ARG A 885 -30.37 -13.02 -71.02
CA ARG A 885 -30.67 -14.20 -71.85
C ARG A 885 -29.93 -15.46 -71.38
N GLN A 886 -30.64 -16.57 -71.51
CA GLN A 886 -30.18 -17.91 -71.14
C GLN A 886 -29.11 -18.41 -72.14
N ASN A 887 -28.18 -19.23 -71.64
CA ASN A 887 -27.52 -20.26 -72.43
C ASN A 887 -27.51 -21.56 -71.60
N VAL A 888 -27.97 -22.65 -72.21
CA VAL A 888 -27.92 -24.00 -71.62
C VAL A 888 -26.54 -24.58 -71.88
N TYR A 889 -25.94 -25.22 -70.89
CA TYR A 889 -24.64 -25.89 -71.02
C TYR A 889 -24.81 -27.40 -70.86
N ILE A 890 -24.26 -28.17 -71.78
CA ILE A 890 -24.21 -29.64 -71.75
C ILE A 890 -22.73 -30.04 -71.69
N PRO A 891 -22.28 -30.82 -70.68
CA PRO A 891 -20.87 -31.18 -70.53
C PRO A 891 -20.49 -32.38 -71.41
N GLY A 892 -19.25 -32.42 -71.91
CA GLY A 892 -18.75 -33.61 -72.63
C GLY A 892 -17.30 -33.53 -73.13
N SER A 893 -16.56 -34.60 -72.89
CA SER A 893 -15.23 -34.96 -73.43
C SER A 893 -14.01 -34.10 -73.07
N THR A 894 -13.00 -34.78 -72.52
CA THR A 894 -11.60 -34.36 -72.47
C THR A 894 -10.81 -35.11 -73.54
N ALA A 895 -9.99 -34.40 -74.33
CA ALA A 895 -9.11 -35.03 -75.31
C ALA A 895 -7.82 -34.21 -75.52
N THR A 896 -6.72 -34.65 -74.94
CA THR A 896 -5.36 -34.18 -75.25
C THR A 896 -4.72 -35.07 -76.31
N LEU A 897 -4.43 -34.53 -77.49
CA LEU A 897 -3.47 -35.14 -78.42
C LEU A 897 -2.67 -34.06 -79.15
N THR A 898 -1.38 -34.31 -79.31
CA THR A 898 -0.40 -33.37 -79.88
C THR A 898 -0.07 -33.72 -81.32
N SER A 899 0.18 -32.70 -82.17
CA SER A 899 1.42 -32.52 -82.96
C SER A 899 1.27 -31.60 -84.18
N SER A 900 2.33 -30.81 -84.46
CA SER A 900 2.86 -30.37 -85.79
C SER A 900 1.96 -29.70 -86.87
N GLN A 901 2.40 -28.72 -87.67
CA GLN A 901 3.66 -27.93 -87.71
C GLN A 901 3.54 -26.72 -88.69
N GLN A 902 4.33 -25.65 -88.43
CA GLN A 902 4.88 -24.67 -89.42
C GLN A 902 3.86 -23.77 -90.19
N GLN A 903 4.22 -22.60 -90.77
CA GLN A 903 5.52 -21.95 -91.11
C GLN A 903 5.63 -20.55 -90.41
N ALA A 904 6.78 -20.11 -89.88
CA ALA A 904 7.89 -19.34 -90.50
C ALA A 904 7.56 -17.85 -90.84
N GLN A 905 8.46 -16.86 -90.82
CA GLN A 905 9.93 -16.93 -90.95
C GLN A 905 10.71 -15.64 -90.49
N GLN A 906 11.82 -15.79 -89.73
CA GLN A 906 13.05 -14.93 -89.64
C GLN A 906 12.94 -13.45 -89.14
N ALA A 907 13.97 -12.76 -88.60
CA ALA A 907 15.43 -12.99 -88.34
C ALA A 907 15.94 -11.93 -87.30
N LEU A 908 17.16 -11.91 -86.69
CA LEU A 908 18.29 -12.82 -86.38
C LEU A 908 19.20 -12.13 -85.28
N PRO A 909 20.18 -12.81 -84.62
CA PRO A 909 20.92 -12.32 -83.43
C PRO A 909 22.43 -12.06 -83.64
N PRO A 910 23.23 -11.83 -82.56
CA PRO A 910 24.10 -12.86 -81.91
C PRO A 910 24.21 -12.67 -80.35
N GLN A 911 25.01 -13.32 -79.45
CA GLN A 911 25.76 -14.61 -79.21
C GLN A 911 26.34 -14.54 -77.75
N GLN A 912 26.80 -15.58 -77.00
CA GLN A 912 26.61 -17.06 -76.95
C GLN A 912 27.26 -17.69 -75.67
N ALA A 913 26.67 -18.74 -75.08
CA ALA A 913 27.27 -19.86 -74.28
C ALA A 913 27.88 -19.67 -72.84
N ALA A 914 28.07 -20.73 -72.00
CA ALA A 914 27.32 -22.01 -71.73
C ALA A 914 27.95 -22.88 -70.56
N ILE A 915 27.20 -23.92 -70.10
CA ILE A 915 27.63 -25.22 -69.46
C ILE A 915 27.85 -25.36 -67.92
N ALA A 916 26.89 -26.06 -67.29
CA ALA A 916 26.94 -27.26 -66.39
C ALA A 916 27.79 -27.38 -65.09
N ALA A 917 27.45 -28.43 -64.30
CA ALA A 917 27.74 -28.62 -62.87
C ALA A 917 28.64 -29.83 -62.51
N ALA A 918 29.13 -29.86 -61.27
CA ALA A 918 29.67 -31.03 -60.54
C ALA A 918 29.58 -30.80 -59.01
N ALA A 919 29.73 -31.85 -58.18
CA ALA A 919 29.62 -31.76 -56.71
C ALA A 919 30.64 -32.64 -55.96
N ALA A 920 31.17 -32.15 -54.82
CA ALA A 920 32.01 -32.86 -53.85
C ALA A 920 32.04 -32.15 -52.47
N GLN A 921 32.53 -32.84 -51.43
CA GLN A 921 32.54 -32.48 -49.99
C GLN A 921 33.91 -32.88 -49.36
N PRO A 922 34.22 -32.65 -48.06
CA PRO A 922 33.78 -31.65 -47.05
C PRO A 922 34.96 -31.05 -46.20
N GLU A 923 34.65 -30.35 -45.07
CA GLU A 923 35.49 -30.12 -43.86
C GLU A 923 36.79 -29.25 -43.96
N PRO A 924 37.45 -28.88 -42.82
CA PRO A 924 36.94 -28.24 -41.58
C PRO A 924 37.79 -27.00 -41.12
N PRO A 925 37.38 -26.22 -40.09
CA PRO A 925 38.15 -25.04 -39.62
C PRO A 925 39.34 -25.38 -38.70
N LYS A 926 40.31 -24.46 -38.57
CA LYS A 926 41.42 -24.57 -37.58
C LYS A 926 41.98 -23.23 -37.08
N ALA A 927 42.75 -23.29 -36.00
CA ALA A 927 42.98 -22.18 -35.07
C ALA A 927 44.47 -21.78 -34.87
N ALA A 928 44.68 -20.84 -33.93
CA ALA A 928 45.92 -20.13 -33.62
C ALA A 928 47.14 -20.98 -33.19
N GLN A 929 48.34 -20.37 -33.30
CA GLN A 929 49.55 -20.74 -32.56
C GLN A 929 50.41 -19.50 -32.22
N THR A 930 51.12 -19.54 -31.08
CA THR A 930 52.19 -18.61 -30.68
C THR A 930 53.56 -19.31 -30.77
N PRO A 931 54.70 -18.59 -30.65
CA PRO A 931 55.61 -18.96 -29.54
C PRO A 931 56.57 -17.88 -28.97
N ALA A 932 57.00 -18.13 -27.71
CA ALA A 932 58.36 -17.97 -27.14
C ALA A 932 59.03 -16.61 -26.77
N SER A 933 58.97 -16.29 -25.46
CA SER A 933 60.11 -16.29 -24.50
C SER A 933 61.21 -15.18 -24.49
N LYS A 934 61.34 -14.45 -23.34
CA LYS A 934 62.59 -14.30 -22.53
C LYS A 934 62.47 -13.50 -21.20
N LYS A 935 62.91 -14.15 -20.10
CA LYS A 935 63.58 -13.69 -18.83
C LYS A 935 63.39 -12.27 -18.21
N LYS A 936 62.92 -12.23 -16.94
CA LYS A 936 63.50 -11.67 -15.66
C LYS A 936 64.46 -10.44 -15.69
N PRO A 937 64.50 -9.54 -14.65
CA PRO A 937 64.61 -9.92 -13.21
C PRO A 937 63.91 -9.03 -12.13
N THR A 938 64.22 -9.35 -10.86
CA THR A 938 63.54 -9.10 -9.56
C THR A 938 63.97 -7.89 -8.70
N LYS A 939 63.07 -7.39 -7.82
CA LYS A 939 63.28 -7.07 -6.37
C LYS A 939 61.90 -6.78 -5.69
N LYS A 940 61.52 -7.06 -4.43
CA LYS A 940 62.16 -7.19 -3.07
C LYS A 940 62.67 -5.86 -2.48
N GLU A 941 62.45 -5.48 -1.21
CA GLU A 941 61.80 -6.07 0.01
C GLU A 941 61.09 -4.92 0.78
N LYS A 942 59.97 -5.09 1.49
CA LYS A 942 59.71 -5.81 2.76
C LYS A 942 60.50 -5.28 3.98
N LYS A 943 59.81 -4.62 4.91
CA LYS A 943 59.94 -4.83 6.36
C LYS A 943 58.56 -4.78 6.99
#